data_AF-A0A962RLC0-F1
#
_entry.id   AF-A0A962RLC0-F1
#
_cell.length_a   1.000
_cell.length_b   1.000
_cell.length_c   1.000
_cell.angle_alpha   90.00
_cell.angle_beta   90.00
_cell.angle_gamma   90.00
#
_symmetry.space_group_name_H-M   'P 1'
#
loop_
_entity.id
_entity.type
_entity.pdbx_description
1 polymer ?
#
loop_
_entity_poly.entity_id
_entity_poly.type
_entity_poly.pdbx_seq_one_letter_code
_entity_poly.pdbx_strand_id
1 'polypeptide(L)'
;FRGLIDTVDNLDHLGRFKQKLLNRQRQRDLDASADRIAKRVMKQGRDEMAGPRAAPVEFLRRYLNLAKTADTMMIMLDGGEEMGAVYDELKRDVTAGELLDQQMRMEMRDKLDDLYRQHYSKAEIDAMRKERMIDGGNGRAWSKLEILAVAANTGNQDNYARLIEERVHPRNRLTPEQVQALLRELDDNDWRFIQGQWDLVNSYWPQLAEVHHRRKGTKLKKVEAQQMVAAPAFVSGGYYPISYDPTLSTKAATDDASFWDRVMGGGRGSATRVQAGMTKERQSTSGGRTLKLDLGVAVEGMQKTIRVIALSEAVDNTARILRHPEVKGAFFARSLQHEYETLDLWLRDIAEGLIFNSDPLNSLARMAKLNLTTMFLAFNIKTVALQVTGLAQSAAVIGKRNLAHGMIAYLRDSKGVLQNVAEASVFMSERQRTFQKDIYDMRNDPKLASPVAGKISRARNAVGAYGFAPIQLMQFYAVDVPTWLGAYRSKIEAGVDDAVAVEYADRMVARSQDSGLMGDRAAFSRGTLSQTTRQSDIVRFWTTLGGYMITKLNRGMIEASRGAASIREADTLSGKAGAAAEMATNLTLLYVVEGLLMSLMYELWDDDDETDDMLKNVMKETGMSMVGGFPIVRDMASYLSSGFGGGGMYQTVGELPGRIWTQVQQGENDKAFRGAVSQGIGLVTGLPTTASMRVIEGVIDSDDRSWAEMFLGSNPLDR
;
A
#
# COMPACT_ATOMS: atom_id res chain seq x y z
N PHE A 1 -30.41 39.31 33.84
CA PHE A 1 -30.68 38.20 32.90
C PHE A 1 -30.74 38.64 31.44
N ARG A 2 -31.49 39.69 31.03
CA ARG A 2 -31.54 40.15 29.62
C ARG A 2 -30.18 40.49 28.99
N GLY A 3 -29.34 41.28 29.64
CA GLY A 3 -28.00 41.61 29.08
C GLY A 3 -27.04 40.43 28.93
N LEU A 4 -27.24 39.33 29.67
CA LEU A 4 -26.46 38.09 29.50
C LEU A 4 -26.94 37.34 28.24
N ILE A 5 -28.24 37.33 27.98
CA ILE A 5 -28.85 36.75 26.78
C ILE A 5 -28.43 37.55 25.54
N ASP A 6 -28.50 38.88 25.59
CA ASP A 6 -28.07 39.75 24.48
C ASP A 6 -26.57 39.59 24.16
N THR A 7 -25.74 39.35 25.18
CA THR A 7 -24.30 39.07 24.99
C THR A 7 -24.08 37.71 24.34
N VAL A 8 -24.84 36.68 24.73
CA VAL A 8 -24.79 35.35 24.11
C VAL A 8 -25.27 35.40 22.66
N ASP A 9 -26.36 36.12 22.38
CA ASP A 9 -26.89 36.29 21.03
C ASP A 9 -25.92 37.06 20.12
N ASN A 10 -25.24 38.07 20.66
CA ASN A 10 -24.21 38.81 19.92
C ASN A 10 -22.96 37.94 19.66
N LEU A 11 -22.54 37.12 20.61
CA LEU A 11 -21.45 36.15 20.42
C LEU A 11 -21.81 35.07 19.39
N ASP A 12 -23.04 34.56 19.40
CA ASP A 12 -23.54 33.62 18.39
C ASP A 12 -23.61 34.28 17.00
N HIS A 13 -24.11 35.51 16.91
CA HIS A 13 -24.14 36.27 15.66
C HIS A 13 -22.73 36.54 15.10
N LEU A 14 -21.78 36.97 15.94
CA LEU A 14 -20.37 37.17 15.56
C LEU A 14 -19.72 35.85 15.14
N GLY A 15 -20.02 34.75 15.84
CA GLY A 15 -19.57 33.39 15.48
C GLY A 15 -20.08 32.97 14.10
N ARG A 16 -21.39 33.14 13.84
CA ARG A 16 -22.02 32.85 12.55
C ARG A 16 -21.47 33.73 11.44
N PHE A 17 -21.22 35.01 11.70
CA PHE A 17 -20.63 35.93 10.74
C PHE A 17 -19.19 35.56 10.38
N LYS A 18 -18.34 35.26 11.39
CA LYS A 18 -16.98 34.75 11.17
C LYS A 18 -17.00 33.45 10.37
N GLN A 19 -17.89 32.51 10.71
CA GLN A 19 -18.06 31.26 9.96
C GLN A 19 -18.49 31.53 8.50
N LYS A 20 -19.38 32.48 8.26
CA LYS A 20 -19.81 32.89 6.92
C LYS A 20 -18.64 33.46 6.10
N LEU A 21 -17.76 34.27 6.71
CA LEU A 21 -16.56 34.79 6.05
C LEU A 21 -15.55 33.68 5.73
N LEU A 22 -15.27 32.80 6.69
CA LEU A 22 -14.39 31.63 6.47
C LEU A 22 -14.92 30.71 5.38
N ASN A 23 -16.22 30.46 5.34
CA ASN A 23 -16.86 29.66 4.29
C ASN A 23 -16.73 30.32 2.91
N ARG A 24 -16.88 31.66 2.83
CA ARG A 24 -16.70 32.41 1.57
C ARG A 24 -15.25 32.40 1.09
N GLN A 25 -14.30 32.54 2.00
CA GLN A 25 -12.88 32.44 1.66
C GLN A 25 -12.55 31.04 1.13
N ARG A 26 -12.95 30.00 1.86
CA ARG A 26 -12.78 28.61 1.42
C ARG A 26 -13.42 28.33 0.06
N GLN A 27 -14.60 28.91 -0.21
CA GLN A 27 -15.23 28.78 -1.52
C GLN A 27 -14.42 29.47 -2.62
N ARG A 28 -13.95 30.70 -2.38
CA ARG A 28 -13.08 31.41 -3.34
C ARG A 28 -11.79 30.66 -3.63
N ASP A 29 -11.16 30.11 -2.60
CA ASP A 29 -9.92 29.34 -2.74
C ASP A 29 -10.20 28.06 -3.55
N LEU A 30 -11.31 27.37 -3.26
CA LEU A 30 -11.78 26.21 -4.02
C LEU A 30 -12.06 26.55 -5.49
N ASP A 31 -12.78 27.64 -5.76
CA ASP A 31 -13.10 28.08 -7.13
C ASP A 31 -11.81 28.44 -7.89
N ALA A 32 -10.85 29.09 -7.22
CA ALA A 32 -9.57 29.41 -7.83
C ALA A 32 -8.72 28.16 -8.13
N SER A 33 -8.69 27.17 -7.23
CA SER A 33 -8.06 25.87 -7.48
C SER A 33 -8.74 25.12 -8.62
N ALA A 34 -10.07 25.11 -8.64
CA ALA A 34 -10.85 24.48 -9.69
C ALA A 34 -10.59 25.11 -11.07
N ASP A 35 -10.55 26.45 -11.15
CA ASP A 35 -10.23 27.19 -12.36
C ASP A 35 -8.80 26.88 -12.87
N ARG A 36 -7.81 26.83 -11.97
CA ARG A 36 -6.42 26.44 -12.32
C ARG A 36 -6.38 25.06 -13.00
N ILE A 37 -7.05 24.08 -12.39
CA ILE A 37 -7.10 22.71 -12.93
C ILE A 37 -7.89 22.65 -14.23
N ALA A 38 -9.08 23.26 -14.28
CA ALA A 38 -9.92 23.26 -15.46
C ALA A 38 -9.17 23.84 -16.68
N LYS A 39 -8.44 24.95 -16.49
CA LYS A 39 -7.59 25.53 -17.53
C LYS A 39 -6.48 24.59 -18.00
N ARG A 40 -5.80 23.89 -17.08
CA ARG A 40 -4.76 22.89 -17.43
C ARG A 40 -5.35 21.72 -18.21
N VAL A 41 -6.46 21.15 -17.76
CA VAL A 41 -7.18 20.06 -18.46
C VAL A 41 -7.62 20.50 -19.86
N MET A 42 -8.16 21.72 -19.98
CA MET A 42 -8.58 22.29 -21.26
C MET A 42 -7.43 22.52 -22.24
N LYS A 43 -6.17 22.56 -21.78
CA LYS A 43 -5.00 22.71 -22.66
C LYS A 43 -4.50 21.37 -23.23
N GLN A 44 -4.69 20.26 -22.51
CA GLN A 44 -4.04 18.99 -22.82
C GLN A 44 -4.90 17.97 -23.56
N GLY A 45 -6.21 17.99 -23.38
CA GLY A 45 -7.08 16.99 -24.02
C GLY A 45 -7.50 17.36 -25.45
N ARG A 46 -8.07 16.38 -26.16
CA ARG A 46 -8.54 16.55 -27.56
C ARG A 46 -10.00 17.01 -27.56
N ASP A 47 -10.41 17.78 -28.55
CA ASP A 47 -11.81 18.18 -28.69
C ASP A 47 -12.73 16.95 -28.85
N GLU A 48 -13.91 16.99 -28.24
CA GLU A 48 -15.00 15.99 -28.35
C GLU A 48 -15.42 15.69 -29.80
N MET A 49 -15.02 16.50 -30.78
CA MET A 49 -15.36 16.30 -32.20
C MET A 49 -14.71 15.07 -32.86
N ALA A 50 -13.82 14.36 -32.17
CA ALA A 50 -13.36 13.05 -32.63
C ALA A 50 -14.47 12.00 -32.36
N GLY A 51 -15.23 11.64 -33.41
CA GLY A 51 -16.35 10.69 -33.33
C GLY A 51 -16.02 9.32 -32.69
N PRO A 52 -17.03 8.46 -32.47
CA PRO A 52 -16.87 7.20 -31.74
C PRO A 52 -15.77 6.34 -32.37
N ARG A 53 -14.81 5.91 -31.53
CA ARG A 53 -13.70 5.06 -31.97
C ARG A 53 -14.16 3.62 -32.11
N ALA A 54 -13.43 2.85 -32.93
CA ALA A 54 -13.63 1.41 -33.03
C ALA A 54 -13.45 0.74 -31.65
N ALA A 55 -14.32 -0.23 -31.33
CA ALA A 55 -14.36 -0.91 -30.03
C ALA A 55 -12.99 -1.45 -29.52
N PRO A 56 -12.11 -2.01 -30.38
CA PRO A 56 -10.79 -2.48 -29.92
C PRO A 56 -9.87 -1.35 -29.41
N VAL A 57 -9.96 -0.16 -30.01
CA VAL A 57 -9.16 1.01 -29.62
C VAL A 57 -9.62 1.55 -28.27
N GLU A 58 -10.94 1.59 -28.06
CA GLU A 58 -11.53 2.04 -26.80
C GLU A 58 -11.21 1.06 -25.65
N PHE A 59 -11.24 -0.24 -25.92
CA PHE A 59 -10.80 -1.28 -24.98
C PHE A 59 -9.34 -1.11 -24.58
N LEU A 60 -8.42 -0.94 -25.55
CA LEU A 60 -7.00 -0.74 -25.28
C LEU A 60 -6.76 0.55 -24.47
N ARG A 61 -7.45 1.64 -24.79
CA ARG A 61 -7.36 2.90 -24.04
C ARG A 61 -7.80 2.72 -22.59
N ARG A 62 -8.93 2.04 -22.36
CA ARG A 62 -9.43 1.74 -21.02
C ARG A 62 -8.44 0.89 -20.22
N TYR A 63 -7.86 -0.13 -20.85
CA TYR A 63 -6.82 -0.97 -20.24
C TYR A 63 -5.56 -0.16 -19.89
N LEU A 64 -5.08 0.68 -20.82
CA LEU A 64 -3.94 1.57 -20.60
C LEU A 64 -4.18 2.54 -19.44
N ASN A 65 -5.38 3.10 -19.32
CA ASN A 65 -5.71 4.03 -18.23
C ASN A 65 -5.70 3.34 -16.86
N LEU A 66 -6.10 2.07 -16.76
CA LEU A 66 -5.99 1.29 -15.53
C LEU A 66 -4.53 0.95 -15.15
N ALA A 67 -3.62 0.92 -16.13
CA ALA A 67 -2.18 0.74 -15.94
C ALA A 67 -1.45 2.05 -15.60
N LYS A 68 -2.07 3.21 -15.82
CA LYS A 68 -1.52 4.51 -15.43
C LYS A 68 -1.67 4.75 -13.92
N THR A 69 -0.62 5.30 -13.34
CA THR A 69 -0.62 5.87 -11.98
C THR A 69 -1.32 7.23 -12.00
N ALA A 70 -1.86 7.65 -10.84
CA ALA A 70 -2.45 8.99 -10.72
C ALA A 70 -1.43 10.09 -11.05
N ASP A 71 -0.17 9.92 -10.65
CA ASP A 71 0.92 10.83 -11.03
C ASP A 71 1.07 10.97 -12.54
N THR A 72 1.12 9.85 -13.26
CA THR A 72 1.26 9.91 -14.71
C THR A 72 0.11 10.65 -15.35
N MET A 73 -1.12 10.47 -14.86
CA MET A 73 -2.26 11.25 -15.34
C MET A 73 -2.09 12.74 -15.04
N MET A 74 -1.71 13.10 -13.80
CA MET A 74 -1.54 14.49 -13.39
C MET A 74 -0.39 15.17 -14.16
N ILE A 75 0.76 14.51 -14.30
CA ILE A 75 1.91 15.01 -15.08
C ILE A 75 1.51 15.26 -16.53
N MET A 76 0.75 14.35 -17.15
CA MET A 76 0.24 14.55 -18.51
C MET A 76 -0.71 15.76 -18.59
N LEU A 77 -1.58 15.98 -17.59
CA LEU A 77 -2.45 17.15 -17.51
C LEU A 77 -1.70 18.45 -17.23
N ASP A 78 -0.56 18.36 -16.56
CA ASP A 78 0.34 19.49 -16.31
C ASP A 78 1.29 19.78 -17.48
N GLY A 79 1.19 19.02 -18.59
CA GLY A 79 2.05 19.22 -19.76
C GLY A 79 3.46 18.68 -19.59
N GLY A 80 3.62 17.67 -18.75
CA GLY A 80 4.90 17.05 -18.46
C GLY A 80 5.63 17.66 -17.28
N GLU A 81 5.06 18.60 -16.52
CA GLU A 81 5.70 19.09 -15.28
C GLU A 81 5.55 18.04 -14.16
N GLU A 82 6.65 17.71 -13.46
CA GLU A 82 6.60 16.70 -12.36
C GLU A 82 5.80 17.19 -11.15
N MET A 83 5.93 18.47 -10.80
CA MET A 83 5.16 19.16 -9.76
C MET A 83 4.46 20.37 -10.39
N GLY A 84 3.43 20.10 -11.17
CA GLY A 84 2.58 21.12 -11.79
C GLY A 84 1.32 21.39 -10.96
N ALA A 85 0.48 22.29 -11.45
CA ALA A 85 -0.70 22.76 -10.73
C ALA A 85 -1.71 21.64 -10.43
N VAL A 86 -1.90 20.67 -11.34
CA VAL A 86 -2.82 19.55 -11.10
C VAL A 86 -2.29 18.65 -9.99
N TYR A 87 -0.97 18.38 -9.97
CA TYR A 87 -0.34 17.65 -8.87
C TYR A 87 -0.47 18.37 -7.53
N ASP A 88 -0.11 19.66 -7.50
CA ASP A 88 -0.11 20.48 -6.28
C ASP A 88 -1.50 20.54 -5.63
N GLU A 89 -2.54 20.70 -6.44
CA GLU A 89 -3.91 20.86 -5.94
C GLU A 89 -4.60 19.53 -5.59
N LEU A 90 -4.23 18.42 -6.25
CA LEU A 90 -4.95 17.15 -6.07
C LEU A 90 -4.20 16.13 -5.22
N LYS A 91 -2.86 16.11 -5.25
CA LYS A 91 -2.09 15.00 -4.70
C LYS A 91 -1.06 15.38 -3.65
N ARG A 92 -0.44 16.56 -3.72
CA ARG A 92 0.59 17.00 -2.77
C ARG A 92 0.21 16.78 -1.30
N ASP A 93 -0.94 17.32 -0.89
CA ASP A 93 -1.45 17.14 0.48
C ASP A 93 -1.83 15.69 0.80
N VAL A 94 -2.28 14.94 -0.19
CA VAL A 94 -2.62 13.51 -0.04
C VAL A 94 -1.35 12.70 0.23
N THR A 95 -0.26 12.97 -0.49
CA THR A 95 1.05 12.35 -0.26
C THR A 95 1.58 12.69 1.14
N ALA A 96 1.50 13.95 1.56
CA ALA A 96 1.89 14.36 2.92
C ALA A 96 1.05 13.63 3.99
N GLY A 97 -0.26 13.50 3.77
CA GLY A 97 -1.15 12.74 4.65
C GLY A 97 -0.86 11.24 4.68
N GLU A 98 -0.46 10.63 3.57
CA GLU A 98 -0.04 9.22 3.53
C GLU A 98 1.25 9.00 4.35
N LEU A 99 2.23 9.89 4.24
CA LEU A 99 3.46 9.81 5.04
C LEU A 99 3.18 9.96 6.54
N LEU A 100 2.29 10.88 6.92
CA LEU A 100 1.85 11.03 8.31
C LEU A 100 1.07 9.79 8.81
N ASP A 101 0.20 9.20 8.00
CA ASP A 101 -0.50 7.93 8.32
C ASP A 101 0.51 6.82 8.61
N GLN A 102 1.57 6.71 7.80
CA GLN A 102 2.62 5.72 7.99
C GLN A 102 3.42 5.94 9.26
N GLN A 103 3.89 7.18 9.50
CA GLN A 103 4.64 7.53 10.69
C GLN A 103 3.85 7.19 11.96
N MET A 104 2.61 7.66 12.06
CA MET A 104 1.75 7.41 13.22
C MET A 104 1.44 5.92 13.39
N ARG A 105 1.31 5.15 12.30
CA ARG A 105 1.09 3.69 12.38
C ARG A 105 2.29 2.95 12.94
N MET A 106 3.50 3.39 12.64
CA MET A 106 4.71 2.80 13.23
C MET A 106 4.80 3.10 14.71
N GLU A 107 4.63 4.36 15.10
CA GLU A 107 4.61 4.74 16.51
C GLU A 107 3.53 3.96 17.29
N MET A 108 2.37 3.75 16.68
CA MET A 108 1.30 2.92 17.23
C MET A 108 1.73 1.45 17.40
N ARG A 109 2.42 0.87 16.41
CA ARG A 109 2.94 -0.50 16.48
C ARG A 109 4.00 -0.64 17.58
N ASP A 110 4.91 0.30 17.69
CA ASP A 110 5.98 0.27 18.70
C ASP A 110 5.38 0.38 20.10
N LYS A 111 4.48 1.34 20.34
CA LYS A 111 3.75 1.47 21.61
C LYS A 111 2.95 0.21 21.96
N LEU A 112 2.36 -0.44 20.95
CA LEU A 112 1.61 -1.67 21.14
C LEU A 112 2.54 -2.85 21.47
N ASP A 113 3.65 -3.03 20.75
CA ASP A 113 4.63 -4.08 21.03
C ASP A 113 5.22 -3.91 22.43
N ASP A 114 5.55 -2.68 22.82
CA ASP A 114 6.02 -2.35 24.17
C ASP A 114 4.97 -2.71 25.23
N LEU A 115 3.70 -2.37 25.00
CA LEU A 115 2.61 -2.73 25.91
C LEU A 115 2.48 -4.25 26.07
N TYR A 116 2.57 -5.02 24.98
CA TYR A 116 2.57 -6.48 25.08
C TYR A 116 3.80 -7.01 25.84
N ARG A 117 5.01 -6.50 25.55
CA ARG A 117 6.26 -6.94 26.18
C ARG A 117 6.32 -6.64 27.68
N GLN A 118 5.69 -5.56 28.12
CA GLN A 118 5.62 -5.20 29.54
C GLN A 118 4.78 -6.20 30.35
N HIS A 119 3.77 -6.83 29.73
CA HIS A 119 2.82 -7.70 30.41
C HIS A 119 3.04 -9.19 30.14
N TYR A 120 3.52 -9.55 28.95
CA TYR A 120 3.60 -10.93 28.50
C TYR A 120 4.84 -11.23 27.68
N SER A 121 5.46 -12.38 27.96
CA SER A 121 6.45 -13.00 27.09
C SER A 121 5.79 -13.62 25.85
N LYS A 122 6.60 -13.85 24.81
CA LYS A 122 6.14 -14.55 23.59
C LYS A 122 5.60 -15.97 23.87
N ALA A 123 6.15 -16.65 24.88
CA ALA A 123 5.71 -17.98 25.28
C ALA A 123 4.34 -17.94 25.95
N GLU A 124 4.08 -16.93 26.79
CA GLU A 124 2.78 -16.71 27.41
C GLU A 124 1.72 -16.37 26.36
N ILE A 125 2.01 -15.47 25.42
CA ILE A 125 1.10 -15.14 24.30
C ILE A 125 0.73 -16.39 23.50
N ASP A 126 1.67 -17.30 23.27
CA ASP A 126 1.39 -18.57 22.60
C ASP A 126 0.51 -19.51 23.45
N ALA A 127 0.76 -19.57 24.76
CA ALA A 127 -0.05 -20.35 25.68
C ALA A 127 -1.50 -19.82 25.76
N MET A 128 -1.69 -18.51 25.71
CA MET A 128 -2.99 -17.84 25.78
C MET A 128 -3.94 -18.18 24.63
N ARG A 129 -3.43 -18.75 23.53
CA ARG A 129 -4.25 -19.19 22.38
C ARG A 129 -4.92 -20.52 22.58
N LYS A 130 -4.44 -21.32 23.52
CA LYS A 130 -5.01 -22.65 23.77
C LYS A 130 -6.41 -22.46 24.32
N GLU A 131 -7.39 -22.98 23.58
CA GLU A 131 -8.78 -22.97 24.03
C GLU A 131 -8.99 -24.01 25.13
N ARG A 132 -9.74 -23.63 26.16
CA ARG A 132 -10.18 -24.54 27.23
C ARG A 132 -11.63 -24.26 27.61
N MET A 133 -12.32 -25.27 28.12
CA MET A 133 -13.65 -25.07 28.71
C MET A 133 -13.51 -24.23 29.98
N ILE A 134 -14.34 -23.20 30.12
CA ILE A 134 -14.39 -22.35 31.31
C ILE A 134 -15.67 -22.67 32.07
N ASP A 135 -15.54 -22.93 33.37
CA ASP A 135 -16.69 -23.19 34.23
C ASP A 135 -17.59 -21.95 34.31
N GLY A 136 -18.91 -22.14 34.20
CA GLY A 136 -19.88 -21.05 34.07
C GLY A 136 -19.83 -20.27 32.75
N GLY A 137 -19.02 -20.70 31.77
CA GLY A 137 -19.02 -20.15 30.41
C GLY A 137 -20.27 -20.54 29.60
N ASN A 138 -20.32 -20.14 28.33
CA ASN A 138 -21.46 -20.41 27.44
C ASN A 138 -21.42 -21.79 26.74
N GLY A 139 -20.70 -22.76 27.30
CA GLY A 139 -20.64 -24.12 26.76
C GLY A 139 -19.70 -24.33 25.57
N ARG A 140 -18.87 -23.34 25.22
CA ARG A 140 -17.74 -23.52 24.28
C ARG A 140 -16.39 -23.31 24.96
N ALA A 141 -15.34 -23.77 24.28
CA ALA A 141 -13.97 -23.49 24.69
C ALA A 141 -13.57 -22.04 24.36
N TRP A 142 -12.79 -21.44 25.27
CA TRP A 142 -12.30 -20.06 25.20
C TRP A 142 -10.78 -20.05 25.38
N SER A 143 -10.12 -19.24 24.58
CA SER A 143 -8.71 -18.88 24.76
C SER A 143 -8.59 -17.66 25.70
N LYS A 144 -7.46 -17.51 26.39
CA LYS A 144 -7.21 -16.33 27.24
C LYS A 144 -7.20 -15.04 26.41
N LEU A 145 -6.79 -15.08 25.14
CA LEU A 145 -6.87 -13.93 24.23
C LEU A 145 -8.32 -13.48 23.96
N GLU A 146 -9.25 -14.42 23.78
CA GLU A 146 -10.67 -14.09 23.62
C GLU A 146 -11.26 -13.52 24.91
N ILE A 147 -10.86 -14.05 26.08
CA ILE A 147 -11.29 -13.53 27.38
C ILE A 147 -10.78 -12.10 27.59
N LEU A 148 -9.54 -11.79 27.21
CA LEU A 148 -9.02 -10.42 27.21
C LEU A 148 -9.84 -9.50 26.29
N ALA A 149 -10.25 -9.98 25.10
CA ALA A 149 -11.12 -9.22 24.21
C ALA A 149 -12.53 -9.00 24.79
N VAL A 150 -13.06 -9.97 25.55
CA VAL A 150 -14.30 -9.82 26.35
C VAL A 150 -14.11 -8.71 27.38
N ALA A 151 -13.03 -8.74 28.16
CA ALA A 151 -12.70 -7.72 29.15
C ALA A 151 -12.59 -6.32 28.54
N ALA A 152 -11.92 -6.19 27.40
CA ALA A 152 -11.77 -4.92 26.69
C ALA A 152 -13.12 -4.30 26.29
N ASN A 153 -14.16 -5.11 26.07
CA ASN A 153 -15.52 -4.64 25.76
C ASN A 153 -16.35 -4.27 26.99
N THR A 154 -15.81 -4.38 28.21
CA THR A 154 -16.53 -4.03 29.46
C THR A 154 -16.27 -2.61 29.95
N GLY A 155 -15.37 -1.86 29.30
CA GLY A 155 -14.93 -0.54 29.76
C GLY A 155 -15.90 0.62 29.52
N ASN A 156 -17.02 0.37 28.85
CA ASN A 156 -18.10 1.35 28.67
C ASN A 156 -19.45 0.67 28.40
N GLN A 157 -20.54 1.40 28.63
CA GLN A 157 -21.91 0.91 28.50
C GLN A 157 -22.25 0.40 27.09
N ASP A 158 -21.80 1.10 26.04
CA ASP A 158 -22.16 0.78 24.66
C ASP A 158 -21.53 -0.52 24.15
N ASN A 159 -20.26 -0.74 24.47
CA ASN A 159 -19.55 -1.98 24.14
C ASN A 159 -20.13 -3.15 24.94
N TYR A 160 -20.39 -2.94 26.23
CA TYR A 160 -20.94 -3.97 27.09
C TYR A 160 -22.35 -4.41 26.64
N ALA A 161 -23.22 -3.47 26.27
CA ALA A 161 -24.56 -3.78 25.77
C ALA A 161 -24.55 -4.69 24.53
N ARG A 162 -23.54 -4.54 23.66
CA ARG A 162 -23.37 -5.40 22.46
C ARG A 162 -22.77 -6.76 22.80
N LEU A 163 -21.91 -6.81 23.81
CA LEU A 163 -21.30 -8.05 24.29
C LEU A 163 -22.35 -9.02 24.83
N ILE A 164 -23.38 -8.51 25.50
CA ILE A 164 -24.46 -9.30 26.11
C ILE A 164 -25.74 -9.37 25.27
N GLU A 165 -25.70 -8.99 24.00
CA GLU A 165 -26.92 -8.92 23.18
C GLU A 165 -27.46 -10.32 22.82
N GLU A 166 -28.70 -10.60 23.19
CA GLU A 166 -29.34 -11.91 22.99
C GLU A 166 -29.53 -12.30 21.51
N ARG A 167 -29.65 -11.31 20.62
CA ARG A 167 -29.91 -11.53 19.19
C ARG A 167 -28.67 -11.94 18.38
N VAL A 168 -27.50 -12.01 19.00
CA VAL A 168 -26.25 -12.43 18.33
C VAL A 168 -26.16 -13.95 18.16
N HIS A 169 -25.19 -14.38 17.36
CA HIS A 169 -24.95 -15.79 17.06
C HIS A 169 -24.69 -16.60 18.36
N PRO A 170 -25.31 -17.79 18.55
CA PRO A 170 -25.20 -18.56 19.80
C PRO A 170 -23.77 -18.83 20.26
N ARG A 171 -22.83 -19.05 19.32
CA ARG A 171 -21.40 -19.28 19.62
C ARG A 171 -20.77 -18.22 20.54
N ASN A 172 -21.08 -16.93 20.33
CA ASN A 172 -20.51 -15.82 21.12
C ASN A 172 -21.57 -15.08 21.93
N ARG A 173 -22.77 -15.65 22.08
CA ARG A 173 -23.80 -15.10 22.96
C ARG A 173 -23.36 -15.31 24.40
N LEU A 174 -23.37 -14.24 25.18
CA LEU A 174 -22.96 -14.23 26.58
C LEU A 174 -24.05 -13.56 27.44
N THR A 175 -24.35 -14.14 28.60
CA THR A 175 -25.11 -13.46 29.66
C THR A 175 -24.14 -12.68 30.58
N PRO A 176 -24.63 -11.73 31.40
CA PRO A 176 -23.79 -11.05 32.39
C PRO A 176 -23.02 -12.01 33.31
N GLU A 177 -23.64 -13.10 33.74
CA GLU A 177 -23.03 -14.12 34.60
C GLU A 177 -21.92 -14.88 33.88
N GLN A 178 -22.13 -15.20 32.59
CA GLN A 178 -21.11 -15.84 31.76
C GLN A 178 -19.94 -14.90 31.49
N VAL A 179 -20.19 -13.59 31.29
CA VAL A 179 -19.12 -12.59 31.21
C VAL A 179 -18.31 -12.60 32.51
N GLN A 180 -18.96 -12.54 33.67
CA GLN A 180 -18.25 -12.59 34.95
C GLN A 180 -17.45 -13.88 35.13
N ALA A 181 -18.00 -15.03 34.74
CA ALA A 181 -17.29 -16.32 34.80
C ALA A 181 -15.99 -16.30 33.97
N LEU A 182 -16.05 -15.78 32.74
CA LEU A 182 -14.87 -15.60 31.90
C LEU A 182 -13.85 -14.64 32.53
N LEU A 183 -14.30 -13.54 33.13
CA LEU A 183 -13.41 -12.52 33.70
C LEU A 183 -12.70 -12.97 34.99
N ARG A 184 -13.20 -13.99 35.71
CA ARG A 184 -12.49 -14.58 36.86
C ARG A 184 -11.18 -15.27 36.48
N GLU A 185 -10.99 -15.57 35.19
CA GLU A 185 -9.76 -16.15 34.66
C GLU A 185 -8.64 -15.10 34.49
N LEU A 186 -8.93 -13.82 34.73
CA LEU A 186 -7.99 -12.71 34.58
C LEU A 186 -7.38 -12.31 35.92
N ASP A 187 -6.08 -12.02 35.90
CA ASP A 187 -5.33 -11.50 37.04
C ASP A 187 -5.10 -9.98 36.95
N ASP A 188 -4.45 -9.41 37.96
CA ASP A 188 -4.13 -7.97 37.99
C ASP A 188 -3.26 -7.52 36.81
N ASN A 189 -2.37 -8.38 36.31
CA ASN A 189 -1.51 -8.07 35.16
C ASN A 189 -2.35 -7.98 33.88
N ASP A 190 -3.32 -8.87 33.70
CA ASP A 190 -4.28 -8.83 32.60
C ASP A 190 -5.11 -7.54 32.63
N TRP A 191 -5.61 -7.13 33.80
CA TRP A 191 -6.37 -5.89 33.93
C TRP A 191 -5.54 -4.64 33.66
N ARG A 192 -4.25 -4.63 34.03
CA ARG A 192 -3.32 -3.55 33.66
C ARG A 192 -3.10 -3.49 32.15
N PHE A 193 -2.94 -4.65 31.50
CA PHE A 193 -2.84 -4.72 30.05
C PHE A 193 -4.11 -4.17 29.37
N ILE A 194 -5.31 -4.53 29.85
CA ILE A 194 -6.58 -4.02 29.32
C ILE A 194 -6.70 -2.49 29.51
N GLN A 195 -6.34 -1.97 30.68
CA GLN A 195 -6.33 -0.53 30.91
C GLN A 195 -5.34 0.17 29.94
N GLY A 196 -4.14 -0.37 29.77
CA GLY A 196 -3.15 0.14 28.82
C GLY A 196 -3.63 0.12 27.36
N GLN A 197 -4.41 -0.89 26.95
CA GLN A 197 -5.05 -0.92 25.63
C GLN A 197 -6.05 0.24 25.47
N TRP A 198 -6.92 0.46 26.46
CA TRP A 198 -7.85 1.59 26.43
C TRP A 198 -7.15 2.94 26.39
N ASP A 199 -6.09 3.10 27.18
CA ASP A 199 -5.29 4.33 27.24
C ASP A 199 -4.60 4.62 25.91
N LEU A 200 -4.03 3.58 25.28
CA LEU A 200 -3.41 3.70 23.96
C LEU A 200 -4.43 4.09 22.88
N VAL A 201 -5.60 3.45 22.86
CA VAL A 201 -6.68 3.85 21.93
C VAL A 201 -7.13 5.29 22.19
N ASN A 202 -7.25 5.67 23.47
CA ASN A 202 -7.68 7.00 23.89
C ASN A 202 -6.63 8.09 23.58
N SER A 203 -5.35 7.74 23.44
CA SER A 203 -4.27 8.70 23.14
C SER A 203 -4.46 9.46 21.83
N TYR A 204 -5.17 8.87 20.85
CA TYR A 204 -5.49 9.50 19.56
C TYR A 204 -6.73 10.41 19.60
N TRP A 205 -7.51 10.37 20.68
CA TRP A 205 -8.75 11.14 20.79
C TRP A 205 -8.58 12.65 20.60
N PRO A 206 -7.58 13.32 21.21
CA PRO A 206 -7.42 14.77 21.07
C PRO A 206 -7.22 15.20 19.61
N GLN A 207 -6.34 14.51 18.88
CA GLN A 207 -6.08 14.77 17.48
C GLN A 207 -7.31 14.47 16.60
N LEU A 208 -8.01 13.36 16.85
CA LEU A 208 -9.24 13.03 16.14
C LEU A 208 -10.32 14.10 16.34
N ALA A 209 -10.50 14.57 17.57
CA ALA A 209 -11.49 15.60 17.90
C ALA A 209 -11.15 16.93 17.23
N GLU A 210 -9.86 17.28 17.17
CA GLU A 210 -9.38 18.50 16.52
C GLU A 210 -9.62 18.46 15.00
N VAL A 211 -9.20 17.38 14.33
CA VAL A 211 -9.43 17.17 12.89
C VAL A 211 -10.92 17.19 12.57
N HIS A 212 -11.75 16.52 13.38
CA HIS A 212 -13.20 16.56 13.21
C HIS A 212 -13.75 17.99 13.33
N HIS A 213 -13.28 18.74 14.32
CA HIS A 213 -13.70 20.13 14.52
C HIS A 213 -13.32 21.01 13.33
N ARG A 214 -12.09 20.91 12.80
CA ARG A 214 -11.66 21.66 11.60
C ARG A 214 -12.49 21.32 10.36
N ARG A 215 -12.79 20.03 10.15
CA ARG A 215 -13.55 19.53 9.00
C ARG A 215 -15.04 19.85 9.04
N LYS A 216 -15.69 19.70 10.21
CA LYS A 216 -17.15 19.74 10.35
C LYS A 216 -17.67 20.93 11.16
N GLY A 217 -16.81 21.65 11.88
CA GLY A 217 -17.18 22.76 12.75
C GLY A 217 -17.85 22.36 14.06
N THR A 218 -18.08 21.07 14.30
CA THR A 218 -18.77 20.55 15.49
C THR A 218 -17.83 19.80 16.42
N LYS A 219 -18.09 19.88 17.74
CA LYS A 219 -17.35 19.11 18.74
C LYS A 219 -17.76 17.64 18.70
N LEU A 220 -16.77 16.76 18.63
CA LEU A 220 -16.99 15.32 18.69
C LEU A 220 -17.34 14.91 20.12
N LYS A 221 -18.43 14.16 20.32
CA LYS A 221 -18.81 13.64 21.64
C LYS A 221 -17.96 12.42 21.96
N LYS A 222 -17.27 12.40 23.11
CA LYS A 222 -16.48 11.24 23.52
C LYS A 222 -17.37 10.15 24.11
N VAL A 223 -17.03 8.87 23.88
CA VAL A 223 -17.56 7.77 24.70
C VAL A 223 -17.04 7.93 26.12
N GLU A 224 -17.94 7.91 27.10
CA GLU A 224 -17.61 7.99 28.51
C GLU A 224 -17.07 6.64 28.98
N ALA A 225 -15.89 6.66 29.60
CA ALA A 225 -15.32 5.47 30.23
C ALA A 225 -16.13 5.16 31.49
N GLN A 226 -16.66 3.94 31.55
CA GLN A 226 -17.42 3.45 32.69
C GLN A 226 -17.29 1.93 32.74
N GLN A 227 -16.57 1.44 33.75
CA GLN A 227 -16.42 0.01 33.94
C GLN A 227 -17.77 -0.64 34.29
N MET A 228 -18.19 -1.62 33.48
CA MET A 228 -19.54 -2.23 33.54
C MET A 228 -19.61 -3.49 34.38
N VAL A 229 -18.47 -3.99 34.85
CA VAL A 229 -18.33 -5.23 35.62
C VAL A 229 -17.40 -4.99 36.80
N ALA A 230 -17.42 -5.86 37.81
CA ALA A 230 -16.43 -5.81 38.88
C ALA A 230 -15.02 -5.99 38.31
N ALA A 231 -14.11 -5.09 38.68
CA ALA A 231 -12.71 -5.09 38.27
C ALA A 231 -11.83 -4.56 39.42
N PRO A 232 -10.51 -4.79 39.40
CA PRO A 232 -9.60 -4.19 40.38
C PRO A 232 -9.74 -2.67 40.47
N ALA A 233 -9.48 -2.10 41.65
CA ALA A 233 -9.73 -0.69 41.93
C ALA A 233 -8.97 0.31 41.03
N PHE A 234 -7.86 -0.12 40.41
CA PHE A 234 -7.09 0.70 39.48
C PHE A 234 -7.67 0.75 38.06
N VAL A 235 -8.72 -0.02 37.77
CA VAL A 235 -9.36 -0.10 36.45
C VAL A 235 -10.50 0.91 36.35
N SER A 236 -10.37 1.90 35.46
CA SER A 236 -11.39 2.94 35.27
C SER A 236 -12.38 2.64 34.14
N GLY A 237 -12.06 1.66 33.29
CA GLY A 237 -12.76 1.46 32.03
C GLY A 237 -12.15 2.27 30.89
N GLY A 238 -12.78 2.20 29.73
CA GLY A 238 -12.31 2.88 28.53
C GLY A 238 -13.03 2.45 27.26
N TYR A 239 -12.57 3.02 26.14
CA TYR A 239 -13.13 2.75 24.83
C TYR A 239 -12.33 1.66 24.10
N TYR A 240 -13.02 0.61 23.66
CA TYR A 240 -12.46 -0.42 22.77
C TYR A 240 -13.14 -0.36 21.40
N PRO A 241 -12.39 -0.42 20.28
CA PRO A 241 -12.99 -0.42 18.95
C PRO A 241 -13.98 -1.57 18.73
N ILE A 242 -15.03 -1.31 17.95
CA ILE A 242 -16.06 -2.30 17.64
C ILE A 242 -15.83 -2.85 16.24
N SER A 243 -15.78 -4.18 16.15
CA SER A 243 -15.76 -4.94 14.89
C SER A 243 -16.67 -6.16 15.04
N TYR A 244 -17.27 -6.60 13.94
CA TYR A 244 -18.20 -7.72 13.91
C TYR A 244 -17.61 -8.88 13.11
N ASP A 245 -17.94 -10.10 13.49
CA ASP A 245 -17.44 -11.31 12.82
C ASP A 245 -18.28 -11.59 11.55
N PRO A 246 -17.69 -11.50 10.34
CA PRO A 246 -18.42 -11.73 9.09
C PRO A 246 -18.81 -13.20 8.90
N THR A 247 -18.14 -14.15 9.58
CA THR A 247 -18.46 -15.58 9.49
C THR A 247 -19.64 -15.98 10.38
N LEU A 248 -19.98 -15.16 11.37
CA LEU A 248 -21.05 -15.41 12.33
C LEU A 248 -22.29 -14.52 12.10
N SER A 249 -22.27 -13.63 11.10
CA SER A 249 -23.38 -12.75 10.80
C SER A 249 -23.48 -12.42 9.31
N THR A 250 -24.54 -12.92 8.65
CA THR A 250 -24.83 -12.60 7.25
C THR A 250 -25.05 -11.10 7.00
N LYS A 251 -25.60 -10.38 8.00
CA LYS A 251 -25.73 -8.92 7.99
C LYS A 251 -24.38 -8.21 8.10
N ALA A 252 -23.43 -8.74 8.87
CA ALA A 252 -22.06 -8.20 8.91
C ALA A 252 -21.34 -8.41 7.57
N ALA A 253 -21.58 -9.55 6.90
CA ALA A 253 -21.06 -9.82 5.56
C ALA A 253 -21.63 -8.90 4.46
N THR A 254 -22.84 -8.34 4.64
CA THR A 254 -23.46 -7.38 3.70
C THR A 254 -23.17 -5.91 4.05
N ASP A 255 -22.77 -5.61 5.30
CA ASP A 255 -22.45 -4.25 5.78
C ASP A 255 -21.02 -3.79 5.45
N ASP A 256 -20.21 -4.65 4.81
CA ASP A 256 -18.84 -4.39 4.36
C ASP A 256 -18.78 -3.46 3.13
N ALA A 257 -19.84 -2.68 2.90
CA ALA A 257 -19.76 -1.49 2.07
C ALA A 257 -18.71 -0.54 2.67
N SER A 258 -17.81 -0.02 1.83
CA SER A 258 -16.60 0.66 2.28
C SER A 258 -16.88 1.77 3.33
N PHE A 259 -16.10 1.79 4.40
CA PHE A 259 -16.27 2.77 5.48
C PHE A 259 -16.21 4.20 4.90
N TRP A 260 -15.36 4.44 3.91
CA TRP A 260 -15.17 5.75 3.26
C TRP A 260 -16.17 6.12 2.19
N ASP A 261 -16.80 5.20 1.45
CA ASP A 261 -17.95 5.59 0.60
C ASP A 261 -19.08 6.17 1.46
N ARG A 262 -19.18 5.70 2.72
CA ARG A 262 -20.11 6.25 3.71
C ARG A 262 -19.61 7.57 4.30
N VAL A 263 -18.31 7.73 4.58
CA VAL A 263 -17.72 9.01 5.05
C VAL A 263 -17.83 10.13 4.00
N MET A 264 -17.55 9.79 2.74
CA MET A 264 -17.44 10.74 1.61
C MET A 264 -18.76 10.98 0.89
N GLY A 265 -19.80 10.20 1.19
CA GLY A 265 -21.08 10.18 0.46
C GLY A 265 -21.99 11.40 0.63
N GLY A 266 -21.58 12.45 1.36
CA GLY A 266 -22.24 13.76 1.39
C GLY A 266 -23.68 13.83 1.96
N GLY A 267 -24.39 12.70 2.10
CA GLY A 267 -25.72 12.63 2.66
C GLY A 267 -25.71 12.87 4.17
N ARG A 268 -26.85 13.29 4.73
CA ARG A 268 -27.07 13.50 6.18
C ARG A 268 -26.68 12.29 7.07
N GLY A 269 -26.43 11.10 6.50
CA GLY A 269 -25.95 9.88 7.18
C GLY A 269 -24.46 9.53 7.03
N SER A 270 -23.65 10.41 6.41
CA SER A 270 -22.20 10.25 6.20
C SER A 270 -21.37 10.72 7.40
N ALA A 271 -21.78 11.84 8.00
CA ALA A 271 -21.21 12.36 9.24
C ALA A 271 -21.37 11.38 10.41
N THR A 272 -22.47 10.63 10.43
CA THR A 272 -22.88 9.72 11.52
C THR A 272 -22.01 8.47 11.68
N ARG A 273 -21.16 8.13 10.69
CA ARG A 273 -20.39 6.86 10.71
C ARG A 273 -18.89 6.98 10.95
N VAL A 274 -18.23 8.10 10.62
CA VAL A 274 -16.91 8.43 11.24
C VAL A 274 -17.08 8.62 12.74
N GLN A 275 -18.24 9.15 13.13
CA GLN A 275 -18.71 9.23 14.51
C GLN A 275 -18.90 7.83 15.17
N ALA A 276 -18.98 6.72 14.43
CA ALA A 276 -19.46 5.44 15.00
C ALA A 276 -18.49 4.74 15.97
N GLY A 277 -17.18 5.02 15.88
CA GLY A 277 -16.17 4.42 16.74
C GLY A 277 -16.18 5.05 18.14
N MET A 278 -15.38 6.10 18.34
CA MET A 278 -15.11 6.71 19.64
C MET A 278 -16.21 7.69 20.14
N THR A 279 -17.40 7.72 19.54
CA THR A 279 -18.44 8.75 19.82
C THR A 279 -19.82 8.18 20.16
N LYS A 280 -20.63 9.02 20.81
CA LYS A 280 -21.88 8.67 21.54
C LYS A 280 -23.14 8.48 20.68
N GLU A 281 -23.14 8.81 19.37
CA GLU A 281 -24.33 8.56 18.52
C GLU A 281 -24.41 7.10 18.08
N ARG A 282 -24.74 6.21 19.04
CA ARG A 282 -24.90 4.78 18.84
C ARG A 282 -26.36 4.36 19.06
N GLN A 283 -26.84 3.45 18.22
CA GLN A 283 -27.90 2.52 18.64
C GLN A 283 -27.30 1.61 19.71
N SER A 284 -27.97 1.37 20.83
CA SER A 284 -27.50 0.49 21.92
C SER A 284 -27.46 -1.01 21.55
N THR A 285 -27.75 -1.35 20.28
CA THR A 285 -27.85 -2.70 19.74
C THR A 285 -26.92 -2.87 18.55
N SER A 286 -26.34 -4.06 18.42
CA SER A 286 -25.61 -4.51 17.23
C SER A 286 -26.54 -4.79 16.05
N GLY A 287 -27.86 -4.83 16.24
CA GLY A 287 -28.81 -5.26 15.19
C GLY A 287 -28.71 -6.75 14.87
N GLY A 288 -28.21 -7.56 15.82
CA GLY A 288 -27.94 -8.99 15.68
C GLY A 288 -26.59 -9.32 15.02
N ARG A 289 -25.63 -8.39 15.03
CA ARG A 289 -24.26 -8.62 14.54
C ARG A 289 -23.36 -9.06 15.70
N THR A 290 -22.74 -10.21 15.57
CA THR A 290 -21.88 -10.79 16.60
C THR A 290 -20.54 -10.08 16.67
N LEU A 291 -20.09 -9.65 17.86
CA LEU A 291 -18.78 -9.03 18.03
C LEU A 291 -17.64 -9.99 17.65
N LYS A 292 -16.61 -9.45 16.99
CA LYS A 292 -15.33 -10.12 16.76
C LYS A 292 -14.50 -10.03 18.05
N LEU A 293 -14.38 -11.14 18.77
CA LEU A 293 -13.66 -11.23 20.04
C LEU A 293 -12.17 -11.52 19.81
N ASP A 294 -11.47 -10.54 19.25
CA ASP A 294 -10.06 -10.62 18.87
C ASP A 294 -9.34 -9.31 19.28
N LEU A 295 -8.15 -9.41 19.87
CA LEU A 295 -7.36 -8.24 20.31
C LEU A 295 -6.82 -7.39 19.15
N GLY A 296 -6.75 -7.94 17.94
CA GLY A 296 -6.43 -7.23 16.70
C GLY A 296 -7.47 -6.16 16.33
N VAL A 297 -8.68 -6.21 16.90
CA VAL A 297 -9.70 -5.17 16.70
C VAL A 297 -9.21 -3.80 17.21
N ALA A 298 -8.43 -3.75 18.30
CA ALA A 298 -7.80 -2.51 18.75
C ALA A 298 -6.88 -1.92 17.67
N VAL A 299 -6.05 -2.76 17.05
CA VAL A 299 -5.11 -2.37 16.01
C VAL A 299 -5.85 -1.85 14.77
N GLU A 300 -6.85 -2.59 14.29
CA GLU A 300 -7.69 -2.17 13.16
C GLU A 300 -8.37 -0.81 13.43
N GLY A 301 -8.89 -0.62 14.65
CA GLY A 301 -9.55 0.62 15.06
C GLY A 301 -8.60 1.81 15.16
N MET A 302 -7.41 1.62 15.74
CA MET A 302 -6.38 2.66 15.80
C MET A 302 -5.87 3.04 14.41
N GLN A 303 -5.62 2.07 13.52
CA GLN A 303 -5.22 2.34 12.14
C GLN A 303 -6.26 3.17 11.38
N LYS A 304 -7.55 2.87 11.54
CA LYS A 304 -8.63 3.68 10.95
C LYS A 304 -8.66 5.09 11.52
N THR A 305 -8.44 5.23 12.82
CA THR A 305 -8.39 6.54 13.51
C THR A 305 -7.21 7.38 13.04
N ILE A 306 -6.01 6.79 12.99
CA ILE A 306 -4.79 7.42 12.48
C ILE A 306 -5.01 7.89 11.04
N ARG A 307 -5.60 7.06 10.17
CA ARG A 307 -5.90 7.48 8.80
C ARG A 307 -6.85 8.66 8.72
N VAL A 308 -7.88 8.71 9.57
CA VAL A 308 -8.75 9.88 9.64
C VAL A 308 -7.96 11.12 10.07
N ILE A 309 -7.11 11.00 11.08
CA ILE A 309 -6.28 12.11 11.58
C ILE A 309 -5.36 12.64 10.48
N ALA A 310 -4.65 11.73 9.80
CA ALA A 310 -3.59 12.09 8.87
C ALA A 310 -4.09 12.53 7.49
N LEU A 311 -5.15 11.91 6.97
CA LEU A 311 -5.46 11.93 5.54
C LEU A 311 -6.79 12.62 5.19
N SER A 312 -7.69 12.75 6.16
CA SER A 312 -9.10 13.06 5.85
C SER A 312 -9.35 14.50 5.39
N GLU A 313 -8.51 15.46 5.80
CA GLU A 313 -8.58 16.84 5.33
C GLU A 313 -8.12 16.95 3.87
N ALA A 314 -6.98 16.34 3.54
CA ALA A 314 -6.44 16.28 2.18
C ALA A 314 -7.43 15.62 1.22
N VAL A 315 -7.97 14.46 1.59
CA VAL A 315 -8.96 13.72 0.78
C VAL A 315 -10.24 14.54 0.57
N ASP A 316 -10.76 15.22 1.60
CA ASP A 316 -11.94 16.06 1.48
C ASP A 316 -11.70 17.24 0.51
N ASN A 317 -10.54 17.88 0.60
CA ASN A 317 -10.17 19.01 -0.26
C ASN A 317 -10.03 18.56 -1.71
N THR A 318 -9.23 17.52 -1.98
CA THR A 318 -9.08 16.93 -3.31
C THR A 318 -10.43 16.50 -3.89
N ALA A 319 -11.31 15.88 -3.08
CA ALA A 319 -12.62 15.44 -3.55
C ALA A 319 -13.52 16.63 -3.95
N ARG A 320 -13.46 17.74 -3.21
CA ARG A 320 -14.21 18.97 -3.56
C ARG A 320 -13.72 19.58 -4.86
N ILE A 321 -12.39 19.64 -5.05
CA ILE A 321 -11.78 20.18 -6.26
C ILE A 321 -12.10 19.28 -7.46
N LEU A 322 -11.83 17.99 -7.36
CA LEU A 322 -12.05 17.03 -8.45
C LEU A 322 -13.52 17.01 -8.88
N ARG A 323 -14.45 17.02 -7.91
CA ARG A 323 -15.91 16.98 -8.19
C ARG A 323 -16.51 18.35 -8.48
N HIS A 324 -15.71 19.42 -8.54
CA HIS A 324 -16.19 20.75 -8.89
C HIS A 324 -16.79 20.72 -10.32
N PRO A 325 -17.94 21.37 -10.57
CA PRO A 325 -18.59 21.33 -11.88
C PRO A 325 -17.68 21.78 -13.04
N GLU A 326 -16.84 22.78 -12.84
CA GLU A 326 -15.91 23.27 -13.87
C GLU A 326 -14.80 22.27 -14.18
N VAL A 327 -14.21 21.64 -13.15
CA VAL A 327 -13.20 20.60 -13.33
C VAL A 327 -13.81 19.41 -14.05
N LYS A 328 -14.93 18.90 -13.54
CA LYS A 328 -15.65 17.80 -14.19
C LYS A 328 -16.02 18.15 -15.63
N GLY A 329 -16.57 19.33 -15.88
CA GLY A 329 -16.90 19.81 -17.22
C GLY A 329 -15.70 19.84 -18.16
N ALA A 330 -14.53 20.30 -17.68
CA ALA A 330 -13.29 20.32 -18.46
C ALA A 330 -12.81 18.92 -18.86
N PHE A 331 -12.88 17.94 -17.97
CA PHE A 331 -12.54 16.54 -18.30
C PHE A 331 -13.45 15.98 -19.39
N PHE A 332 -14.77 16.22 -19.28
CA PHE A 332 -15.75 15.71 -20.25
C PHE A 332 -15.56 16.37 -21.62
N ALA A 333 -15.49 17.71 -21.67
CA ALA A 333 -15.31 18.49 -22.91
C ALA A 333 -14.04 18.10 -23.69
N ARG A 334 -13.08 17.47 -23.01
CA ARG A 334 -11.80 17.03 -23.56
C ARG A 334 -11.70 15.52 -23.78
N SER A 335 -12.82 14.80 -23.72
CA SER A 335 -12.88 13.33 -23.86
C SER A 335 -11.97 12.58 -22.86
N LEU A 336 -11.80 13.12 -21.66
CA LEU A 336 -10.98 12.57 -20.56
C LEU A 336 -11.84 11.94 -19.44
N GLN A 337 -13.01 11.41 -19.80
CA GLN A 337 -13.96 10.87 -18.85
C GLN A 337 -13.39 9.70 -18.02
N HIS A 338 -12.63 8.82 -18.65
CA HIS A 338 -12.05 7.67 -17.96
C HIS A 338 -10.90 8.05 -17.02
N GLU A 339 -10.14 9.08 -17.36
CA GLU A 339 -9.10 9.65 -16.51
C GLU A 339 -9.74 10.27 -15.25
N TYR A 340 -10.82 11.03 -15.41
CA TYR A 340 -11.62 11.54 -14.28
C TYR A 340 -12.13 10.41 -13.37
N GLU A 341 -12.75 9.38 -13.94
CA GLU A 341 -13.26 8.23 -13.19
C GLU A 341 -12.15 7.48 -12.45
N THR A 342 -10.98 7.34 -13.08
CA THR A 342 -9.82 6.67 -12.48
C THR A 342 -9.24 7.49 -11.32
N LEU A 343 -9.21 8.82 -11.44
CA LEU A 343 -8.79 9.73 -10.36
C LEU A 343 -9.79 9.74 -9.19
N ASP A 344 -11.11 9.71 -9.44
CA ASP A 344 -12.10 9.59 -8.34
C ASP A 344 -11.99 8.25 -7.63
N LEU A 345 -11.79 7.14 -8.38
CA LEU A 345 -11.53 5.82 -7.80
C LEU A 345 -10.23 5.78 -7.01
N TRP A 346 -9.17 6.38 -7.53
CA TRP A 346 -7.89 6.50 -6.83
C TRP A 346 -8.05 7.22 -5.48
N LEU A 347 -8.75 8.35 -5.45
CA LEU A 347 -8.96 9.10 -4.23
C LEU A 347 -9.78 8.30 -3.19
N ARG A 348 -10.82 7.59 -3.64
CA ARG A 348 -11.60 6.69 -2.77
C ARG A 348 -10.76 5.54 -2.22
N ASP A 349 -9.86 4.99 -3.04
CA ASP A 349 -8.99 3.88 -2.63
C ASP A 349 -7.96 4.33 -1.61
N ILE A 350 -7.38 5.53 -1.75
CA ILE A 350 -6.46 6.10 -0.76
C ILE A 350 -7.17 6.40 0.54
N ALA A 351 -8.37 7.01 0.47
CA ALA A 351 -9.18 7.30 1.63
C ALA A 351 -9.42 6.04 2.46
N GLU A 352 -9.83 4.94 1.83
CA GLU A 352 -10.00 3.64 2.49
C GLU A 352 -8.67 3.00 2.91
N GLY A 353 -7.65 3.16 2.07
CA GLY A 353 -6.47 2.32 1.91
C GLY A 353 -6.81 0.83 1.86
N LEU A 354 -5.83 -0.03 2.21
CA LEU A 354 -5.89 -1.46 1.90
C LEU A 354 -7.12 -2.16 2.51
N ILE A 355 -8.04 -2.60 1.64
CA ILE A 355 -9.14 -3.49 1.96
C ILE A 355 -8.63 -4.93 1.86
N PHE A 356 -9.00 -5.76 2.83
CA PHE A 356 -8.76 -7.20 2.82
C PHE A 356 -10.08 -7.94 2.73
N ASN A 357 -10.50 -8.29 1.51
CA ASN A 357 -11.78 -8.95 1.28
C ASN A 357 -11.84 -10.32 1.98
N SER A 358 -12.85 -10.57 2.80
CA SER A 358 -12.93 -11.82 3.56
C SER A 358 -13.41 -13.03 2.75
N ASP A 359 -13.81 -12.85 1.49
CA ASP A 359 -14.29 -13.96 0.67
C ASP A 359 -13.17 -15.00 0.40
N PRO A 360 -13.52 -16.28 0.21
CA PRO A 360 -12.54 -17.35 0.06
C PRO A 360 -11.59 -17.17 -1.13
N LEU A 361 -12.09 -16.66 -2.26
CA LEU A 361 -11.32 -16.56 -3.48
C LEU A 361 -10.28 -15.43 -3.39
N ASN A 362 -10.67 -14.25 -2.92
CA ASN A 362 -9.71 -13.17 -2.64
C ASN A 362 -8.74 -13.56 -1.53
N SER A 363 -9.19 -14.28 -0.50
CA SER A 363 -8.30 -14.79 0.56
C SER A 363 -7.24 -15.75 0.04
N LEU A 364 -7.61 -16.66 -0.87
CA LEU A 364 -6.67 -17.56 -1.54
C LEU A 364 -5.72 -16.79 -2.45
N ALA A 365 -6.22 -15.83 -3.25
CA ALA A 365 -5.40 -15.00 -4.12
C ALA A 365 -4.35 -14.17 -3.32
N ARG A 366 -4.73 -13.64 -2.15
CA ARG A 366 -3.78 -12.98 -1.22
C ARG A 366 -2.70 -13.94 -0.75
N MET A 367 -3.11 -15.12 -0.26
CA MET A 367 -2.16 -16.11 0.23
C MET A 367 -1.17 -16.49 -0.86
N ALA A 368 -1.66 -16.80 -2.07
CA ALA A 368 -0.82 -17.15 -3.21
C ALA A 368 0.13 -16.00 -3.56
N LYS A 369 -0.35 -14.75 -3.66
CA LYS A 369 0.50 -13.57 -3.90
C LYS A 369 1.65 -13.45 -2.90
N LEU A 370 1.32 -13.49 -1.61
CA LEU A 370 2.30 -13.32 -0.53
C LEU A 370 3.34 -14.45 -0.52
N ASN A 371 2.88 -15.67 -0.73
CA ASN A 371 3.74 -16.85 -0.76
C ASN A 371 4.64 -16.87 -2.01
N LEU A 372 4.13 -16.49 -3.19
CA LEU A 372 4.94 -16.35 -4.42
C LEU A 372 6.02 -15.28 -4.26
N THR A 373 5.67 -14.13 -3.70
CA THR A 373 6.63 -13.04 -3.45
C THR A 373 7.77 -13.53 -2.57
N THR A 374 7.45 -14.21 -1.47
CA THR A 374 8.46 -14.77 -0.56
C THR A 374 9.27 -15.87 -1.22
N MET A 375 8.60 -16.79 -1.93
CA MET A 375 9.24 -17.91 -2.60
C MET A 375 10.29 -17.46 -3.63
N PHE A 376 9.98 -16.44 -4.45
CA PHE A 376 10.84 -16.00 -5.54
C PHE A 376 11.88 -14.95 -5.15
N LEU A 377 11.56 -14.03 -4.24
CA LEU A 377 12.43 -12.88 -3.95
C LEU A 377 13.24 -13.01 -2.65
N ALA A 378 12.77 -13.76 -1.65
CA ALA A 378 13.47 -13.82 -0.37
C ALA A 378 14.81 -14.55 -0.52
N PHE A 379 15.87 -13.96 0.02
CA PHE A 379 17.26 -14.43 -0.05
C PHE A 379 17.81 -14.62 -1.48
N ASN A 380 17.17 -14.02 -2.49
CA ASN A 380 17.56 -14.18 -3.88
C ASN A 380 18.66 -13.19 -4.28
N ILE A 381 19.92 -13.64 -4.24
CA ILE A 381 21.12 -12.81 -4.53
C ILE A 381 21.11 -12.26 -5.96
N LYS A 382 20.60 -13.03 -6.94
CA LYS A 382 20.44 -12.54 -8.32
C LYS A 382 19.53 -11.31 -8.38
N THR A 383 18.42 -11.33 -7.63
CA THR A 383 17.53 -10.16 -7.52
C THR A 383 18.18 -8.99 -6.79
N VAL A 384 19.03 -9.26 -5.79
CA VAL A 384 19.81 -8.23 -5.11
C VAL A 384 20.71 -7.50 -6.09
N ALA A 385 21.51 -8.24 -6.86
CA ALA A 385 22.45 -7.64 -7.82
C ALA A 385 21.70 -6.83 -8.90
N LEU A 386 20.55 -7.34 -9.36
CA LEU A 386 19.66 -6.68 -10.30
C LEU A 386 19.18 -5.29 -9.85
N GLN A 387 19.14 -4.97 -8.56
CA GLN A 387 18.67 -3.65 -8.11
C GLN A 387 19.52 -2.51 -8.69
N VAL A 388 20.82 -2.73 -8.96
CA VAL A 388 21.73 -1.69 -9.48
C VAL A 388 21.27 -1.17 -10.85
N THR A 389 20.54 -1.96 -11.62
CA THR A 389 20.00 -1.53 -12.93
C THR A 389 18.99 -0.37 -12.78
N GLY A 390 18.41 -0.19 -11.58
CA GLY A 390 17.56 0.94 -11.23
C GLY A 390 18.24 2.30 -11.41
N LEU A 391 19.58 2.37 -11.44
CA LEU A 391 20.31 3.60 -11.78
C LEU A 391 19.99 4.10 -13.20
N ALA A 392 19.77 3.22 -14.16
CA ALA A 392 19.42 3.60 -15.52
C ALA A 392 18.04 4.30 -15.58
N GLN A 393 17.07 3.73 -14.85
CA GLN A 393 15.76 4.34 -14.68
C GLN A 393 15.84 5.69 -13.93
N SER A 394 16.68 5.76 -12.89
CA SER A 394 16.92 7.00 -12.15
C SER A 394 17.52 8.09 -13.04
N ALA A 395 18.48 7.73 -13.91
CA ALA A 395 19.07 8.66 -14.88
C ALA A 395 18.03 9.22 -15.87
N ALA A 396 17.07 8.39 -16.29
CA ALA A 396 15.95 8.82 -17.13
C ALA A 396 14.93 9.70 -16.37
N VAL A 397 14.85 9.57 -15.04
CA VAL A 397 13.93 10.35 -14.20
C VAL A 397 14.50 11.72 -13.82
N ILE A 398 15.69 11.74 -13.22
CA ILE A 398 16.29 12.97 -12.66
C ILE A 398 17.33 13.61 -13.59
N GLY A 399 17.68 12.95 -14.70
CA GLY A 399 18.73 13.37 -15.61
C GLY A 399 20.09 12.78 -15.23
N LYS A 400 20.87 12.40 -16.26
CA LYS A 400 22.17 11.71 -16.11
C LYS A 400 23.17 12.51 -15.28
N ARG A 401 23.22 13.84 -15.48
CA ARG A 401 24.11 14.76 -14.76
C ARG A 401 23.77 14.82 -13.27
N ASN A 402 22.49 14.95 -12.95
CA ASN A 402 22.04 15.03 -11.56
C ASN A 402 22.30 13.72 -10.83
N LEU A 403 22.07 12.58 -11.48
CA LEU A 403 22.42 11.28 -10.93
C LEU A 403 23.93 11.16 -10.67
N ALA A 404 24.77 11.55 -11.62
CA ALA A 404 26.23 11.54 -11.44
C ALA A 404 26.66 12.40 -10.25
N HIS A 405 26.09 13.60 -10.09
CA HIS A 405 26.35 14.44 -8.92
C HIS A 405 25.87 13.79 -7.62
N GLY A 406 24.71 13.14 -7.61
CA GLY A 406 24.19 12.38 -6.46
C GLY A 406 25.09 11.19 -6.07
N MET A 407 25.60 10.45 -7.05
CA MET A 407 26.55 9.36 -6.81
C MET A 407 27.88 9.89 -6.24
N ILE A 408 28.43 10.94 -6.85
CA ILE A 408 29.68 11.57 -6.36
C ILE A 408 29.49 12.13 -4.95
N ALA A 409 28.34 12.73 -4.65
CA ALA A 409 27.98 13.21 -3.32
C ALA A 409 28.06 12.09 -2.29
N TYR A 410 27.41 10.98 -2.60
CA TYR A 410 27.28 9.84 -1.72
C TYR A 410 28.64 9.14 -1.49
N LEU A 411 29.45 9.00 -2.55
CA LEU A 411 30.79 8.42 -2.43
C LEU A 411 31.78 9.27 -1.63
N ARG A 412 31.59 10.60 -1.59
CA ARG A 412 32.47 11.51 -0.83
C ARG A 412 32.18 11.52 0.67
N ASP A 413 30.93 11.40 1.08
CA ASP A 413 30.52 11.35 2.49
C ASP A 413 29.29 10.45 2.66
N SER A 414 29.51 9.14 2.69
CA SER A 414 28.41 8.18 2.77
C SER A 414 27.68 8.26 4.12
N LYS A 415 28.40 8.40 5.23
CA LYS A 415 27.79 8.37 6.57
C LYS A 415 27.01 9.65 6.87
N GLY A 416 27.58 10.82 6.65
CA GLY A 416 26.91 12.09 6.96
C GLY A 416 25.66 12.28 6.10
N VAL A 417 25.75 11.93 4.83
CA VAL A 417 24.63 12.04 3.90
C VAL A 417 23.47 11.11 4.25
N LEU A 418 23.74 9.86 4.66
CA LEU A 418 22.67 8.94 5.03
C LEU A 418 21.86 9.43 6.23
N GLN A 419 22.53 9.98 7.24
CA GLN A 419 21.86 10.55 8.40
C GLN A 419 21.02 11.77 8.01
N ASN A 420 21.60 12.69 7.23
CA ASN A 420 20.89 13.89 6.78
C ASN A 420 19.66 13.56 5.92
N VAL A 421 19.75 12.57 5.03
CA VAL A 421 18.62 12.13 4.18
C VAL A 421 17.50 11.52 5.02
N ALA A 422 17.83 10.66 5.98
CA ALA A 422 16.83 10.02 6.84
C ALA A 422 16.15 11.01 7.80
N GLU A 423 16.88 12.04 8.25
CA GLU A 423 16.34 13.12 9.09
C GLU A 423 15.49 14.11 8.30
N ALA A 424 15.88 14.42 7.06
CA ALA A 424 15.15 15.33 6.20
C ALA A 424 13.86 14.72 5.62
N SER A 425 13.85 13.40 5.36
CA SER A 425 12.76 12.73 4.65
C SER A 425 12.23 11.49 5.40
N VAL A 426 10.99 11.60 5.88
CA VAL A 426 10.22 10.47 6.41
C VAL A 426 10.07 9.38 5.36
N PHE A 427 9.89 9.76 4.09
CA PHE A 427 9.79 8.82 2.98
C PHE A 427 11.06 7.99 2.85
N MET A 428 12.24 8.61 2.83
CA MET A 428 13.53 7.91 2.72
C MET A 428 13.85 7.07 3.97
N SER A 429 13.51 7.55 5.16
CA SER A 429 13.62 6.76 6.40
C SER A 429 12.83 5.45 6.30
N GLU A 430 11.62 5.50 5.75
CA GLU A 430 10.77 4.32 5.55
C GLU A 430 11.24 3.39 4.43
N ARG A 431 11.90 3.90 3.41
CA ARG A 431 12.41 3.08 2.30
C ARG A 431 13.42 2.03 2.73
N GLN A 432 14.16 2.26 3.82
CA GLN A 432 15.04 1.26 4.42
C GLN A 432 14.28 0.01 4.87
N ARG A 433 12.97 0.16 5.14
CA ARG A 433 12.08 -0.90 5.61
C ARG A 433 11.22 -1.45 4.47
N THR A 434 10.72 -0.64 3.55
CA THR A 434 9.85 -1.11 2.47
C THR A 434 9.87 -0.17 1.27
N PHE A 435 9.90 -0.72 0.06
CA PHE A 435 9.87 0.07 -1.18
C PHE A 435 8.96 -0.53 -2.27
N GLN A 436 8.71 -1.84 -2.24
CA GLN A 436 7.81 -2.52 -3.19
C GLN A 436 6.42 -2.75 -2.61
N LYS A 437 5.40 -2.64 -3.47
CA LYS A 437 4.00 -2.86 -3.10
C LYS A 437 3.72 -4.21 -2.41
N ASP A 438 4.35 -5.28 -2.85
CA ASP A 438 4.04 -6.64 -2.36
C ASP A 438 4.68 -6.89 -0.99
N ILE A 439 5.89 -6.35 -0.76
CA ILE A 439 6.52 -6.31 0.57
C ILE A 439 5.71 -5.42 1.51
N TYR A 440 5.25 -4.27 1.02
CA TYR A 440 4.38 -3.36 1.78
C TYR A 440 3.08 -4.04 2.21
N ASP A 441 2.38 -4.70 1.28
CA ASP A 441 1.14 -5.43 1.56
C ASP A 441 1.38 -6.54 2.59
N MET A 442 2.49 -7.29 2.47
CA MET A 442 2.87 -8.33 3.43
C MET A 442 3.11 -7.77 4.84
N ARG A 443 3.89 -6.69 4.96
CA ARG A 443 4.20 -6.04 6.24
C ARG A 443 2.99 -5.38 6.90
N ASN A 444 2.00 -5.00 6.10
CA ASN A 444 0.77 -4.39 6.57
C ASN A 444 -0.39 -5.39 6.72
N ASP A 445 -0.17 -6.69 6.45
CA ASP A 445 -1.18 -7.72 6.69
C ASP A 445 -1.44 -7.85 8.20
N PRO A 446 -2.67 -7.60 8.67
CA PRO A 446 -3.01 -7.66 10.10
C PRO A 446 -2.72 -9.02 10.75
N LYS A 447 -2.75 -10.13 9.98
CA LYS A 447 -2.48 -11.48 10.49
C LYS A 447 -0.99 -11.75 10.70
N LEU A 448 -0.12 -11.01 10.01
CA LEU A 448 1.34 -11.13 10.12
C LEU A 448 1.93 -10.10 11.08
N ALA A 449 1.39 -8.88 11.09
CA ALA A 449 1.90 -7.74 11.86
C ALA A 449 1.37 -7.68 13.31
N SER A 450 0.46 -8.58 13.71
CA SER A 450 -0.10 -8.58 15.06
C SER A 450 0.93 -9.04 16.11
N PRO A 451 1.04 -8.38 17.28
CA PRO A 451 1.84 -8.89 18.41
C PRO A 451 1.33 -10.25 18.89
N VAL A 452 0.03 -10.49 18.73
CA VAL A 452 -0.61 -11.80 18.91
C VAL A 452 -0.70 -12.55 17.57
N ALA A 453 0.37 -12.55 16.77
CA ALA A 453 0.53 -13.47 15.64
C ALA A 453 1.04 -14.84 16.11
N GLY A 454 0.53 -15.94 15.52
CA GLY A 454 0.92 -17.31 15.87
C GLY A 454 2.37 -17.64 15.47
N LYS A 455 2.93 -18.76 15.96
CA LYS A 455 4.32 -19.18 15.65
C LYS A 455 4.62 -19.19 14.14
N ILE A 456 3.72 -19.77 13.34
CA ILE A 456 3.86 -19.83 11.87
C ILE A 456 3.85 -18.41 11.27
N SER A 457 2.89 -17.56 11.67
CA SER A 457 2.82 -16.18 11.17
C SER A 457 4.06 -15.36 11.57
N ARG A 458 4.59 -15.52 12.79
CA ARG A 458 5.82 -14.86 13.23
C ARG A 458 7.04 -15.35 12.46
N ALA A 459 7.15 -16.66 12.22
CA ALA A 459 8.21 -17.23 11.39
C ALA A 459 8.13 -16.68 9.97
N ARG A 460 6.94 -16.63 9.36
CA ARG A 460 6.71 -16.00 8.04
C ARG A 460 7.11 -14.53 8.02
N ASN A 461 6.72 -13.76 9.03
CA ASN A 461 7.09 -12.35 9.13
C ASN A 461 8.61 -12.16 9.25
N ALA A 462 9.28 -13.00 10.05
CA ALA A 462 10.74 -12.97 10.18
C ALA A 462 11.45 -13.37 8.87
N VAL A 463 10.99 -14.43 8.20
CA VAL A 463 11.49 -14.84 6.87
C VAL A 463 11.31 -13.71 5.86
N GLY A 464 10.15 -13.04 5.85
CA GLY A 464 9.92 -11.88 5.00
C GLY A 464 10.84 -10.70 5.34
N ALA A 465 11.02 -10.38 6.62
CA ALA A 465 11.87 -9.28 7.06
C ALA A 465 13.35 -9.49 6.70
N TYR A 466 13.91 -10.65 7.05
CA TYR A 466 15.32 -10.96 6.77
C TYR A 466 15.57 -11.36 5.31
N GLY A 467 14.62 -12.07 4.71
CA GLY A 467 14.72 -12.53 3.33
C GLY A 467 14.72 -11.40 2.31
N PHE A 468 13.98 -10.32 2.56
CA PHE A 468 13.97 -9.17 1.67
C PHE A 468 15.01 -8.10 2.02
N ALA A 469 15.61 -8.14 3.21
CA ALA A 469 16.57 -7.12 3.65
C ALA A 469 17.73 -6.90 2.65
N PRO A 470 18.37 -7.93 2.06
CA PRO A 470 19.44 -7.71 1.08
C PRO A 470 18.97 -6.89 -0.14
N ILE A 471 17.78 -7.18 -0.67
CA ILE A 471 17.22 -6.45 -1.82
C ILE A 471 16.91 -5.01 -1.40
N GLN A 472 16.29 -4.82 -0.23
CA GLN A 472 15.95 -3.50 0.31
C GLN A 472 17.19 -2.63 0.52
N LEU A 473 18.24 -3.18 1.11
CA LEU A 473 19.47 -2.44 1.39
C LEU A 473 20.21 -2.12 0.08
N MET A 474 20.30 -3.06 -0.85
CA MET A 474 20.93 -2.79 -2.15
C MET A 474 20.18 -1.70 -2.91
N GLN A 475 18.85 -1.78 -2.99
CA GLN A 475 18.02 -0.74 -3.60
C GLN A 475 18.25 0.62 -2.93
N PHE A 476 18.18 0.66 -1.60
CA PHE A 476 18.30 1.91 -0.84
C PHE A 476 19.66 2.57 -1.03
N TYR A 477 20.75 1.82 -0.81
CA TYR A 477 22.10 2.38 -0.83
C TYR A 477 22.66 2.59 -2.24
N ALA A 478 22.38 1.67 -3.18
CA ALA A 478 22.95 1.75 -4.52
C ALA A 478 22.15 2.67 -5.44
N VAL A 479 20.84 2.84 -5.22
CA VAL A 479 19.95 3.54 -6.16
C VAL A 479 19.20 4.69 -5.52
N ASP A 480 18.44 4.44 -4.46
CA ASP A 480 17.50 5.43 -3.91
C ASP A 480 18.24 6.66 -3.36
N VAL A 481 19.29 6.46 -2.55
CA VAL A 481 20.06 7.56 -1.95
C VAL A 481 20.75 8.44 -3.01
N PRO A 482 21.51 7.89 -3.99
CA PRO A 482 22.05 8.70 -5.08
C PRO A 482 20.99 9.46 -5.88
N THR A 483 19.83 8.83 -6.12
CA THR A 483 18.72 9.45 -6.84
C THR A 483 18.13 10.62 -6.07
N TRP A 484 17.88 10.43 -4.78
CA TRP A 484 17.38 11.46 -3.89
C TRP A 484 18.32 12.66 -3.85
N LEU A 485 19.62 12.41 -3.66
CA LEU A 485 20.63 13.47 -3.59
C LEU A 485 20.75 14.26 -4.88
N GLY A 486 20.72 13.57 -6.02
CA GLY A 486 20.76 14.21 -7.33
C GLY A 486 19.53 15.11 -7.55
N ALA A 487 18.34 14.61 -7.22
CA ALA A 487 17.10 15.37 -7.34
C ALA A 487 17.06 16.58 -6.38
N TYR A 488 17.37 16.36 -5.10
CA TYR A 488 17.39 17.40 -4.07
C TYR A 488 18.37 18.52 -4.44
N ARG A 489 19.62 18.19 -4.78
CA ARG A 489 20.63 19.17 -5.18
C ARG A 489 20.21 19.98 -6.40
N SER A 490 19.60 19.33 -7.40
CA SER A 490 19.13 20.04 -8.59
C SER A 490 18.11 21.14 -8.27
N LYS A 491 17.33 20.99 -7.19
CA LYS A 491 16.35 21.98 -6.75
C LYS A 491 16.96 23.05 -5.86
N ILE A 492 17.86 22.66 -4.95
CA ILE A 492 18.62 23.62 -4.14
C ILE A 492 19.47 24.54 -5.03
N GLU A 493 20.16 23.99 -6.04
CA GLU A 493 20.93 24.78 -7.01
C GLU A 493 20.05 25.72 -7.84
N ALA A 494 18.78 25.37 -8.04
CA ALA A 494 17.79 26.21 -8.71
C ALA A 494 17.14 27.26 -7.77
N GLY A 495 17.58 27.35 -6.51
CA GLY A 495 17.04 28.30 -5.52
C GLY A 495 15.64 27.96 -5.00
N VAL A 496 15.23 26.69 -5.11
CA VAL A 496 13.97 26.21 -4.56
C VAL A 496 14.10 26.02 -3.04
N ASP A 497 13.02 26.31 -2.31
CA ASP A 497 12.95 26.11 -0.86
C ASP A 497 13.28 24.67 -0.45
N ASP A 498 13.94 24.52 0.70
CA ASP A 498 14.43 23.24 1.22
C ASP A 498 13.32 22.18 1.33
N ALA A 499 12.17 22.54 1.90
CA ALA A 499 11.06 21.61 2.07
C ALA A 499 10.48 21.14 0.73
N VAL A 500 10.44 22.04 -0.26
CA VAL A 500 9.97 21.72 -1.62
C VAL A 500 11.02 20.86 -2.36
N ALA A 501 12.31 21.09 -2.12
CA ALA A 501 13.38 20.28 -2.68
C ALA A 501 13.37 18.84 -2.13
N VAL A 502 13.11 18.67 -0.82
CA VAL A 502 12.90 17.36 -0.19
C VAL A 502 11.72 16.63 -0.81
N GLU A 503 10.57 17.29 -0.92
CA GLU A 503 9.36 16.72 -1.53
C GLU A 503 9.60 16.30 -2.98
N TYR A 504 10.29 17.13 -3.75
CA TYR A 504 10.67 16.80 -5.12
C TYR A 504 11.57 15.56 -5.17
N ALA A 505 12.57 15.47 -4.28
CA ALA A 505 13.49 14.35 -4.24
C ALA A 505 12.80 13.03 -3.86
N ASP A 506 11.92 13.06 -2.85
CA ASP A 506 11.08 11.93 -2.45
C ASP A 506 10.25 11.43 -3.64
N ARG A 507 9.58 12.37 -4.33
CA ARG A 507 8.79 12.09 -5.52
C ARG A 507 9.65 11.46 -6.62
N MET A 508 10.86 11.96 -6.89
CA MET A 508 11.71 11.41 -7.95
C MET A 508 12.17 9.97 -7.66
N VAL A 509 12.42 9.64 -6.39
CA VAL A 509 12.71 8.26 -5.98
C VAL A 509 11.46 7.38 -6.17
N ALA A 510 10.28 7.81 -5.69
CA ALA A 510 9.03 7.08 -5.90
C ALA A 510 8.72 6.82 -7.39
N ARG A 511 8.93 7.84 -8.24
CA ARG A 511 8.69 7.78 -9.69
C ARG A 511 9.72 6.93 -10.44
N SER A 512 10.91 6.74 -9.89
CA SER A 512 11.96 5.92 -10.51
C SER A 512 11.95 4.48 -10.01
N GLN A 513 11.55 4.19 -8.77
CA GLN A 513 11.78 2.87 -8.18
C GLN A 513 10.52 2.17 -7.63
N ASP A 514 9.34 2.75 -7.83
CA ASP A 514 8.11 2.44 -7.08
C ASP A 514 8.26 2.85 -5.60
N SER A 515 7.16 3.32 -4.99
CA SER A 515 7.12 3.63 -3.56
C SER A 515 6.46 2.51 -2.75
N GLY A 516 5.66 1.66 -3.41
CA GLY A 516 4.77 0.72 -2.75
C GLY A 516 3.59 1.37 -2.03
N LEU A 517 3.47 2.71 -2.00
CA LEU A 517 2.35 3.42 -1.38
C LEU A 517 1.06 3.24 -2.18
N MET A 518 -0.09 3.30 -1.52
CA MET A 518 -1.38 3.11 -2.21
C MET A 518 -1.64 4.25 -3.20
N GLY A 519 -1.28 5.49 -2.86
CA GLY A 519 -1.44 6.65 -3.73
C GLY A 519 -0.55 6.71 -4.97
N ASP A 520 0.51 5.90 -5.03
CA ASP A 520 1.42 5.86 -6.19
C ASP A 520 1.14 4.68 -7.12
N ARG A 521 0.37 3.68 -6.65
CA ARG A 521 0.01 2.50 -7.45
C ARG A 521 -0.97 2.85 -8.57
N ALA A 522 -0.82 2.18 -9.72
CA ALA A 522 -1.85 2.17 -10.76
C ALA A 522 -3.13 1.43 -10.30
N ALA A 523 -4.26 1.66 -10.97
CA ALA A 523 -5.55 1.07 -10.59
C ALA A 523 -5.50 -0.48 -10.53
N PHE A 524 -4.85 -1.11 -11.52
CA PHE A 524 -4.59 -2.56 -11.50
C PHE A 524 -3.81 -3.01 -10.26
N SER A 525 -2.77 -2.27 -9.88
CA SER A 525 -1.93 -2.60 -8.71
C SER A 525 -2.63 -2.35 -7.38
N ARG A 526 -3.65 -1.48 -7.36
CA ARG A 526 -4.57 -1.33 -6.23
C ARG A 526 -5.62 -2.44 -6.17
N GLY A 527 -5.87 -3.14 -7.27
CA GLY A 527 -6.95 -4.13 -7.40
C GLY A 527 -8.29 -3.52 -7.83
N THR A 528 -8.28 -2.31 -8.37
CA THR A 528 -9.48 -1.52 -8.67
C THR A 528 -9.67 -1.39 -10.18
N LEU A 529 -10.79 -1.90 -10.69
CA LEU A 529 -11.17 -1.86 -12.11
C LEU A 529 -12.38 -0.97 -12.38
N SER A 530 -13.23 -0.79 -11.37
CA SER A 530 -14.47 -0.02 -11.43
C SER A 530 -14.94 0.34 -10.01
N GLN A 531 -16.05 1.07 -9.90
CA GLN A 531 -16.71 1.33 -8.61
C GLN A 531 -17.22 0.04 -7.93
N THR A 532 -17.53 -1.00 -8.71
CA THR A 532 -18.04 -2.29 -8.18
C THR A 532 -16.91 -3.27 -7.86
N THR A 533 -15.77 -3.16 -8.56
CA THR A 533 -14.61 -4.02 -8.37
C THR A 533 -13.45 -3.16 -7.86
N ARG A 534 -13.44 -2.91 -6.56
CA ARG A 534 -12.41 -2.13 -5.85
C ARG A 534 -11.53 -3.04 -5.01
N GLN A 535 -10.23 -2.80 -5.04
CA GLN A 535 -9.23 -3.48 -4.23
C GLN A 535 -9.34 -5.01 -4.17
N SER A 536 -9.72 -5.65 -5.28
CA SER A 536 -9.77 -7.11 -5.38
C SER A 536 -8.37 -7.70 -5.34
N ASP A 537 -8.19 -8.70 -4.50
CA ASP A 537 -6.96 -9.46 -4.38
C ASP A 537 -6.70 -10.37 -5.57
N ILE A 538 -7.76 -10.82 -6.24
CA ILE A 538 -7.66 -11.53 -7.52
C ILE A 538 -7.03 -10.63 -8.57
N VAL A 539 -7.43 -9.35 -8.63
CA VAL A 539 -6.83 -8.38 -9.56
C VAL A 539 -5.39 -8.06 -9.15
N ARG A 540 -5.15 -7.80 -7.86
CA ARG A 540 -3.78 -7.56 -7.36
C ARG A 540 -2.86 -8.74 -7.59
N PHE A 541 -3.37 -9.97 -7.50
CA PHE A 541 -2.62 -11.19 -7.78
C PHE A 541 -1.97 -11.14 -9.15
N TRP A 542 -2.64 -10.66 -10.19
CA TRP A 542 -2.05 -10.53 -11.54
C TRP A 542 -0.96 -9.47 -11.66
N THR A 543 -0.90 -8.53 -10.71
CA THR A 543 0.17 -7.51 -10.65
C THR A 543 1.32 -7.90 -9.72
N THR A 544 1.34 -9.11 -9.18
CA THR A 544 2.40 -9.57 -8.26
C THR A 544 3.77 -9.39 -8.93
N LEU A 545 4.73 -8.83 -8.21
CA LEU A 545 6.08 -8.46 -8.66
C LEU A 545 6.13 -7.47 -9.85
N GLY A 546 4.98 -6.91 -10.28
CA GLY A 546 4.90 -6.03 -11.45
C GLY A 546 5.08 -4.53 -11.16
N GLY A 547 5.27 -4.13 -9.89
CA GLY A 547 5.29 -2.71 -9.48
C GLY A 547 6.37 -1.89 -10.20
N TYR A 548 7.61 -2.40 -10.24
CA TYR A 548 8.73 -1.78 -10.95
C TYR A 548 8.45 -1.63 -12.45
N MET A 549 7.94 -2.69 -13.10
CA MET A 549 7.62 -2.67 -14.53
C MET A 549 6.46 -1.72 -14.88
N ILE A 550 5.45 -1.63 -14.02
CA ILE A 550 4.36 -0.66 -14.18
C ILE A 550 4.90 0.77 -14.02
N THR A 551 5.80 1.01 -13.07
CA THR A 551 6.47 2.31 -12.89
C THR A 551 7.29 2.67 -14.13
N LYS A 552 8.04 1.73 -14.67
CA LYS A 552 8.81 1.87 -15.91
C LYS A 552 7.94 2.21 -17.12
N LEU A 553 6.84 1.48 -17.30
CA LEU A 553 5.83 1.78 -18.33
C LEU A 553 5.28 3.20 -18.18
N ASN A 554 4.94 3.59 -16.95
CA ASN A 554 4.43 4.92 -16.65
C ASN A 554 5.44 6.02 -16.98
N ARG A 555 6.73 5.81 -16.68
CA ARG A 555 7.79 6.74 -17.08
C ARG A 555 7.95 6.79 -18.60
N GLY A 556 7.96 5.64 -19.27
CA GLY A 556 8.05 5.59 -20.74
C GLY A 556 6.89 6.31 -21.43
N MET A 557 5.67 6.22 -20.90
CA MET A 557 4.52 6.98 -21.43
C MET A 557 4.73 8.50 -21.29
N ILE A 558 5.28 8.96 -20.15
CA ILE A 558 5.59 10.38 -19.94
C ILE A 558 6.67 10.84 -20.90
N GLU A 559 7.79 10.12 -20.98
CA GLU A 559 8.90 10.45 -21.88
C GLU A 559 8.47 10.50 -23.34
N ALA A 560 7.64 9.54 -23.77
CA ALA A 560 7.09 9.55 -25.11
C ALA A 560 6.15 10.75 -25.34
N SER A 561 5.32 11.10 -24.37
CA SER A 561 4.41 12.25 -24.48
C SER A 561 5.16 13.59 -24.52
N ARG A 562 6.19 13.76 -23.66
CA ARG A 562 7.06 14.94 -23.62
C ARG A 562 7.87 15.09 -24.90
N GLY A 563 8.47 13.99 -25.38
CA GLY A 563 9.23 13.97 -26.62
C GLY A 563 8.36 14.34 -27.83
N ALA A 564 7.17 13.74 -27.93
CA ALA A 564 6.23 14.08 -29.00
C ALA A 564 5.78 15.55 -28.97
N ALA A 565 5.50 16.10 -27.79
CA ALA A 565 5.18 17.52 -27.63
C ALA A 565 6.35 18.42 -28.04
N SER A 566 7.57 18.12 -27.57
CA SER A 566 8.78 18.87 -27.89
C SER A 566 9.11 18.86 -29.38
N ILE A 567 8.93 17.72 -30.06
CA ILE A 567 9.08 17.60 -31.53
C ILE A 567 8.03 18.45 -32.26
N ARG A 568 6.80 18.50 -31.75
CA ARG A 568 5.73 19.31 -32.35
C ARG A 568 5.97 20.81 -32.17
N GLU A 569 6.48 21.21 -31.02
CA GLU A 569 6.73 22.60 -30.65
C GLU A 569 8.04 23.16 -31.22
N ALA A 570 8.99 22.31 -31.59
CA ALA A 570 10.24 22.76 -32.20
C ALA A 570 10.04 23.35 -33.61
N ASP A 571 10.48 24.59 -33.80
CA ASP A 571 10.38 25.30 -35.08
C ASP A 571 11.42 24.84 -36.12
N THR A 572 12.55 24.30 -35.68
CA THR A 572 13.68 23.92 -36.54
C THR A 572 13.82 22.40 -36.69
N LEU A 573 14.35 21.95 -37.83
CA LEU A 573 14.64 20.53 -38.06
C LEU A 573 15.68 19.99 -37.05
N SER A 574 16.67 20.80 -36.68
CA SER A 574 17.67 20.46 -35.66
C SER A 574 17.05 20.35 -34.27
N GLY A 575 16.11 21.23 -33.90
CA GLY A 575 15.36 21.15 -32.64
C GLY A 575 14.51 19.88 -32.57
N LYS A 576 13.83 19.53 -33.67
CA LYS A 576 13.07 18.28 -33.78
C LYS A 576 13.96 17.05 -33.65
N ALA A 577 15.11 17.05 -34.32
CA ALA A 577 16.09 15.96 -34.24
C ALA A 577 16.66 15.83 -32.81
N GLY A 578 16.95 16.95 -32.14
CA GLY A 578 17.40 16.96 -30.74
C GLY A 578 16.36 16.39 -29.78
N ALA A 579 15.11 16.83 -29.88
CA ALA A 579 14.01 16.32 -29.06
C ALA A 579 13.74 14.82 -29.30
N ALA A 580 13.83 14.37 -30.56
CA ALA A 580 13.71 12.95 -30.91
C ALA A 580 14.89 12.13 -30.35
N ALA A 581 16.11 12.66 -30.41
CA ALA A 581 17.29 12.01 -29.85
C ALA A 581 17.24 11.91 -28.33
N GLU A 582 16.76 12.94 -27.64
CA GLU A 582 16.56 12.93 -26.18
C GLU A 582 15.50 11.91 -25.77
N MET A 583 14.35 11.91 -26.44
CA MET A 583 13.29 10.91 -26.23
C MET A 583 13.83 9.48 -26.45
N ALA A 584 14.52 9.25 -27.56
CA ALA A 584 15.13 7.95 -27.85
C ALA A 584 16.12 7.56 -26.76
N THR A 585 16.99 8.48 -26.35
CA THR A 585 17.98 8.26 -25.29
C THR A 585 17.34 7.86 -23.96
N ASN A 586 16.28 8.55 -23.54
CA ASN A 586 15.58 8.25 -22.28
C ASN A 586 14.83 6.91 -22.36
N LEU A 587 14.21 6.60 -23.50
CA LEU A 587 13.56 5.30 -23.71
C LEU A 587 14.58 4.15 -23.78
N THR A 588 15.77 4.37 -24.34
CA THR A 588 16.88 3.41 -24.32
C THR A 588 17.38 3.18 -22.90
N LEU A 589 17.59 4.26 -22.12
CA LEU A 589 17.97 4.15 -20.70
C LEU A 589 16.95 3.35 -19.90
N LEU A 590 15.65 3.55 -20.18
CA LEU A 590 14.60 2.75 -19.56
C LEU A 590 14.69 1.31 -20.04
N TYR A 591 14.41 1.01 -21.30
CA TYR A 591 14.08 -0.35 -21.74
C TYR A 591 15.27 -1.22 -22.15
N VAL A 592 16.41 -0.63 -22.55
CA VAL A 592 17.53 -1.37 -23.15
C VAL A 592 18.68 -1.54 -22.16
N VAL A 593 19.02 -0.49 -21.40
CA VAL A 593 20.20 -0.49 -20.52
C VAL A 593 20.13 -1.56 -19.42
N GLU A 594 18.94 -1.86 -18.91
CA GLU A 594 18.77 -2.96 -17.96
C GLU A 594 19.16 -4.32 -18.56
N GLY A 595 18.77 -4.59 -19.81
CA GLY A 595 19.18 -5.79 -20.54
C GLY A 595 20.68 -5.84 -20.79
N LEU A 596 21.28 -4.70 -21.17
CA LEU A 596 22.73 -4.58 -21.36
C LEU A 596 23.51 -4.82 -20.06
N LEU A 597 23.09 -4.18 -18.95
CA LEU A 597 23.73 -4.37 -17.65
C LEU A 597 23.59 -5.80 -17.16
N MET A 598 22.45 -6.44 -17.40
CA MET A 598 22.25 -7.84 -17.08
C MET A 598 23.18 -8.74 -17.88
N SER A 599 23.27 -8.55 -19.20
CA SER A 599 24.20 -9.27 -20.06
C SER A 599 25.66 -9.11 -19.60
N LEU A 600 26.10 -7.87 -19.35
CA LEU A 600 27.45 -7.60 -18.84
C LEU A 600 27.71 -8.22 -17.46
N MET A 601 26.72 -8.24 -16.58
CA MET A 601 26.84 -8.90 -15.28
C MET A 601 26.99 -10.41 -15.42
N TYR A 602 26.30 -11.05 -16.37
CA TYR A 602 26.50 -12.47 -16.65
C TYR A 602 27.86 -12.75 -17.28
N GLU A 603 28.31 -11.94 -18.25
CA GLU A 603 29.64 -12.07 -18.87
C GLU A 603 30.79 -11.87 -17.87
N LEU A 604 30.64 -10.98 -16.89
CA LEU A 604 31.67 -10.81 -15.84
C LEU A 604 31.71 -11.98 -14.83
N TRP A 605 30.77 -12.92 -14.92
CA TRP A 605 30.62 -14.05 -13.99
C TRP A 605 30.76 -15.41 -14.66
N ASP A 606 31.00 -15.44 -15.96
CA ASP A 606 31.18 -16.65 -16.76
C ASP A 606 32.43 -16.53 -17.65
N ASP A 607 33.11 -17.63 -17.94
CA ASP A 607 34.35 -17.65 -18.74
C ASP A 607 34.08 -17.95 -20.24
N ASP A 608 32.83 -18.17 -20.65
CA ASP A 608 32.47 -18.52 -22.03
C ASP A 608 31.98 -17.32 -22.87
N ASP A 609 32.73 -17.05 -23.94
CA ASP A 609 32.57 -15.94 -24.87
C ASP A 609 31.67 -16.30 -26.09
N GLU A 610 30.37 -15.96 -26.08
CA GLU A 610 29.57 -15.90 -27.32
C GLU A 610 28.72 -14.60 -27.42
N THR A 611 29.24 -13.60 -28.13
CA THR A 611 28.64 -12.26 -28.32
C THR A 611 27.31 -12.23 -29.09
N ASP A 612 27.00 -13.24 -29.92
CA ASP A 612 25.76 -13.26 -30.72
C ASP A 612 24.52 -13.59 -29.87
N ASP A 613 24.70 -14.33 -28.77
CA ASP A 613 23.63 -14.64 -27.84
C ASP A 613 23.37 -13.50 -26.85
N MET A 614 24.39 -12.66 -26.61
CA MET A 614 24.22 -11.39 -25.89
C MET A 614 23.20 -10.48 -26.59
N LEU A 615 23.35 -10.21 -27.90
CA LEU A 615 22.45 -9.29 -28.61
C LEU A 615 21.02 -9.82 -28.68
N LYS A 616 20.83 -11.12 -28.92
CA LYS A 616 19.50 -11.76 -28.89
C LYS A 616 18.86 -11.63 -27.51
N ASN A 617 19.63 -11.84 -26.44
CA ASN A 617 19.13 -11.71 -25.06
C ASN A 617 18.80 -10.27 -24.69
N VAL A 618 19.63 -9.30 -25.05
CA VAL A 618 19.32 -7.87 -24.87
C VAL A 618 18.05 -7.48 -25.60
N MET A 619 17.85 -7.94 -26.84
CA MET A 619 16.64 -7.68 -27.63
C MET A 619 15.40 -8.36 -27.03
N LYS A 620 15.52 -9.61 -26.58
CA LYS A 620 14.46 -10.35 -25.89
C LYS A 620 14.05 -9.67 -24.59
N GLU A 621 15.03 -9.32 -23.75
CA GLU A 621 14.80 -8.62 -22.49
C GLU A 621 14.23 -7.21 -22.71
N THR A 622 14.69 -6.48 -23.73
CA THR A 622 14.12 -5.18 -24.12
C THR A 622 12.64 -5.34 -24.49
N GLY A 623 12.30 -6.32 -25.33
CA GLY A 623 10.91 -6.63 -25.72
C GLY A 623 10.05 -7.00 -24.51
N MET A 624 10.55 -7.87 -23.64
CA MET A 624 9.89 -8.26 -22.39
C MET A 624 9.74 -7.09 -21.42
N SER A 625 10.70 -6.16 -21.39
CA SER A 625 10.67 -4.96 -20.57
C SER A 625 9.58 -3.99 -21.01
N MET A 626 9.39 -3.83 -22.32
CA MET A 626 8.34 -2.97 -22.88
C MET A 626 6.93 -3.51 -22.60
N VAL A 627 6.74 -4.83 -22.68
CA VAL A 627 5.43 -5.47 -22.39
C VAL A 627 5.22 -5.75 -20.89
N GLY A 628 6.29 -5.75 -20.09
CA GLY A 628 6.27 -6.13 -18.68
C GLY A 628 5.42 -5.24 -17.79
N GLY A 629 5.18 -3.99 -18.18
CA GLY A 629 4.27 -3.07 -17.48
C GLY A 629 2.78 -3.38 -17.69
N PHE A 630 2.44 -4.31 -18.58
CA PHE A 630 1.07 -4.75 -18.87
C PHE A 630 0.84 -6.15 -18.29
N PRO A 631 0.20 -6.30 -17.12
CA PRO A 631 0.13 -7.59 -16.42
C PRO A 631 -0.31 -8.77 -17.31
N ILE A 632 -1.40 -8.63 -18.07
CA ILE A 632 -1.97 -9.70 -18.90
C ILE A 632 -1.11 -9.95 -20.16
N VAL A 633 -0.66 -8.89 -20.81
CA VAL A 633 0.17 -8.99 -22.04
C VAL A 633 1.54 -9.56 -21.71
N ARG A 634 2.14 -9.13 -20.60
CA ARG A 634 3.38 -9.67 -20.04
C ARG A 634 3.27 -11.18 -19.84
N ASP A 635 2.18 -11.64 -19.23
CA ASP A 635 2.03 -13.06 -18.90
C ASP A 635 1.85 -13.91 -20.17
N MET A 636 1.11 -13.41 -21.17
CA MET A 636 1.02 -14.04 -22.50
C MET A 636 2.35 -14.03 -23.25
N ALA A 637 3.10 -12.92 -23.20
CA ALA A 637 4.41 -12.82 -23.83
C ALA A 637 5.45 -13.71 -23.15
N SER A 638 5.41 -13.83 -21.82
CA SER A 638 6.21 -14.78 -21.06
C SER A 638 5.86 -16.21 -21.47
N TYR A 639 4.56 -16.55 -21.57
CA TYR A 639 4.13 -17.87 -22.05
C TYR A 639 4.67 -18.20 -23.46
N LEU A 640 4.60 -17.25 -24.40
CA LEU A 640 5.09 -17.45 -25.77
C LEU A 640 6.63 -17.52 -25.89
N SER A 641 7.35 -16.78 -25.04
CA SER A 641 8.82 -16.68 -25.09
C SER A 641 9.56 -17.75 -24.30
N SER A 642 8.88 -18.44 -23.36
CA SER A 642 9.52 -19.39 -22.43
C SER A 642 9.40 -20.85 -22.85
N GLY A 643 8.56 -21.17 -23.86
CA GLY A 643 8.28 -22.55 -24.29
C GLY A 643 7.65 -23.42 -23.19
N PHE A 644 7.14 -24.61 -23.55
CA PHE A 644 6.66 -25.61 -22.59
C PHE A 644 7.86 -26.11 -21.74
N GLY A 645 8.14 -25.42 -20.62
CA GLY A 645 9.25 -25.72 -19.72
C GLY A 645 9.78 -24.51 -18.92
N GLY A 646 9.62 -23.29 -19.43
CA GLY A 646 10.00 -22.06 -18.73
C GLY A 646 8.82 -21.48 -17.94
N GLY A 647 8.55 -22.01 -16.76
CA GLY A 647 7.36 -21.67 -15.97
C GLY A 647 7.32 -20.21 -15.49
N GLY A 648 6.45 -19.39 -16.07
CA GLY A 648 6.09 -18.08 -15.49
C GLY A 648 5.49 -18.21 -14.08
N MET A 649 5.47 -17.13 -13.30
CA MET A 649 4.99 -17.15 -11.91
C MET A 649 3.56 -17.71 -11.74
N TYR A 650 2.64 -17.38 -12.66
CA TYR A 650 1.25 -17.88 -12.61
C TYR A 650 1.08 -19.25 -13.24
N GLN A 651 1.90 -19.56 -14.24
CA GLN A 651 2.02 -20.91 -14.79
C GLN A 651 2.48 -21.88 -13.70
N THR A 652 3.39 -21.41 -12.83
CA THR A 652 3.83 -22.17 -11.67
C THR A 652 2.66 -22.57 -10.79
N VAL A 653 1.66 -21.70 -10.58
CA VAL A 653 0.45 -22.01 -9.80
C VAL A 653 -0.50 -22.95 -10.56
N GLY A 654 -0.79 -22.66 -11.83
CA GLY A 654 -1.77 -23.39 -12.63
C GLY A 654 -1.34 -24.81 -13.01
N GLU A 655 -0.06 -25.00 -13.32
CA GLU A 655 0.49 -26.27 -13.78
C GLU A 655 1.11 -27.11 -12.66
N LEU A 656 1.23 -26.57 -11.43
CA LEU A 656 1.83 -27.29 -10.30
C LEU A 656 1.21 -28.67 -10.08
N PRO A 657 -0.13 -28.84 -10.05
CA PRO A 657 -0.72 -30.15 -9.81
C PRO A 657 -0.38 -31.14 -10.92
N GLY A 658 -0.39 -30.68 -12.17
CA GLY A 658 0.01 -31.47 -13.33
C GLY A 658 1.48 -31.87 -13.30
N ARG A 659 2.39 -30.92 -13.01
CA ARG A 659 3.84 -31.19 -12.90
C ARG A 659 4.16 -32.16 -11.76
N ILE A 660 3.57 -31.98 -10.58
CA ILE A 660 3.74 -32.93 -9.47
C ILE A 660 3.21 -34.31 -9.89
N TRP A 661 2.03 -34.38 -10.51
CA TRP A 661 1.45 -35.65 -10.97
C TRP A 661 2.32 -36.35 -12.03
N THR A 662 2.77 -35.63 -13.06
CA THR A 662 3.65 -36.15 -14.11
C THR A 662 4.97 -36.67 -13.52
N GLN A 663 5.57 -35.92 -12.59
CA GLN A 663 6.85 -36.30 -11.98
C GLN A 663 6.68 -37.47 -10.99
N VAL A 664 5.56 -37.54 -10.25
CA VAL A 664 5.20 -38.71 -9.42
C VAL A 664 4.97 -39.95 -10.28
N GLN A 665 4.37 -39.82 -11.47
CA GLN A 665 4.23 -40.93 -12.42
C GLN A 665 5.57 -41.38 -13.02
N GLN A 666 6.50 -40.45 -13.23
CA GLN A 666 7.85 -40.76 -13.70
C GLN A 666 8.67 -41.51 -12.64
N GLY A 667 8.42 -41.26 -11.35
CA GLY A 667 8.97 -42.05 -10.24
C GLY A 667 10.47 -41.83 -9.97
N GLU A 668 11.11 -40.92 -10.70
CA GLU A 668 12.51 -40.55 -10.54
C GLU A 668 12.66 -39.34 -9.60
N ASN A 669 13.63 -39.37 -8.70
CA ASN A 669 13.96 -38.23 -7.82
C ASN A 669 14.95 -37.28 -8.52
N ASP A 670 14.51 -36.70 -9.63
CA ASP A 670 15.31 -35.79 -10.45
C ASP A 670 15.15 -34.32 -10.02
N LYS A 671 15.92 -33.43 -10.65
CA LYS A 671 15.89 -31.98 -10.41
C LYS A 671 14.50 -31.37 -10.68
N ALA A 672 13.77 -31.91 -11.65
CA ALA A 672 12.44 -31.43 -12.02
C ALA A 672 11.40 -31.77 -10.94
N PHE A 673 11.42 -33.00 -10.41
CA PHE A 673 10.60 -33.44 -9.28
C PHE A 673 10.91 -32.65 -8.01
N ARG A 674 12.19 -32.52 -7.61
CA ARG A 674 12.61 -31.74 -6.43
C ARG A 674 12.18 -30.28 -6.56
N GLY A 675 12.34 -29.68 -7.75
CA GLY A 675 11.87 -28.35 -8.08
C GLY A 675 10.35 -28.19 -7.94
N ALA A 676 9.57 -29.12 -8.49
CA ALA A 676 8.10 -29.08 -8.44
C ALA A 676 7.56 -29.23 -7.00
N VAL A 677 8.09 -30.18 -6.22
CA VAL A 677 7.73 -30.38 -4.81
C VAL A 677 8.10 -29.15 -3.97
N SER A 678 9.29 -28.60 -4.18
CA SER A 678 9.77 -27.38 -3.53
C SER A 678 8.91 -26.15 -3.82
N GLN A 679 8.48 -25.98 -5.08
CA GLN A 679 7.54 -24.93 -5.47
C GLN A 679 6.17 -25.11 -4.81
N GLY A 680 5.68 -26.34 -4.69
CA GLY A 680 4.43 -26.63 -4.00
C GLY A 680 4.50 -26.35 -2.50
N ILE A 681 5.60 -26.74 -1.85
CA ILE A 681 5.85 -26.39 -0.45
C ILE A 681 5.91 -24.86 -0.31
N GLY A 682 6.67 -24.16 -1.16
CA GLY A 682 6.78 -22.70 -1.14
C GLY A 682 5.44 -21.99 -1.29
N LEU A 683 4.60 -22.43 -2.25
CA LEU A 683 3.29 -21.86 -2.51
C LEU A 683 2.30 -22.06 -1.35
N VAL A 684 2.34 -23.20 -0.65
CA VAL A 684 1.45 -23.48 0.49
C VAL A 684 1.95 -22.81 1.77
N THR A 685 3.26 -22.87 2.00
CA THR A 685 3.86 -22.51 3.29
C THR A 685 4.38 -21.08 3.32
N GLY A 686 4.66 -20.45 2.18
CA GLY A 686 5.32 -19.15 2.07
C GLY A 686 6.82 -19.21 2.39
N LEU A 687 7.44 -20.39 2.37
CA LEU A 687 8.87 -20.55 2.58
C LEU A 687 9.69 -20.12 1.34
N PRO A 688 10.94 -19.65 1.52
CA PRO A 688 11.81 -19.14 0.45
C PRO A 688 12.44 -20.28 -0.35
N THR A 689 11.61 -21.21 -0.83
CA THR A 689 12.07 -22.51 -1.32
C THR A 689 12.88 -22.42 -2.60
N THR A 690 12.76 -21.34 -3.39
CA THR A 690 13.59 -21.16 -4.60
C THR A 690 15.05 -20.93 -4.24
N ALA A 691 15.35 -20.02 -3.30
CA ALA A 691 16.72 -19.76 -2.87
C ALA A 691 17.32 -20.99 -2.17
N SER A 692 16.54 -21.65 -1.30
CA SER A 692 17.00 -22.87 -0.62
C SER A 692 17.26 -24.01 -1.60
N MET A 693 16.39 -24.20 -2.60
CA MET A 693 16.56 -25.29 -3.56
C MET A 693 17.74 -25.06 -4.50
N ARG A 694 18.08 -23.81 -4.86
CA ARG A 694 19.32 -23.53 -5.61
C ARG A 694 20.56 -24.00 -4.86
N VAL A 695 20.64 -23.74 -3.56
CA VAL A 695 21.76 -24.19 -2.72
C VAL A 695 21.77 -25.72 -2.61
N ILE A 696 20.62 -26.35 -2.38
CA ILE A 696 20.50 -27.81 -2.28
C ILE A 696 20.93 -28.49 -3.59
N GLU A 697 20.41 -28.03 -4.74
CA GLU A 697 20.78 -28.55 -6.05
C GLU A 697 22.26 -28.29 -6.35
N GLY A 698 22.80 -27.12 -5.99
CA GLY A 698 24.22 -26.82 -6.15
C GLY A 698 25.13 -27.73 -5.34
N VAL A 699 24.71 -28.14 -4.14
CA VAL A 699 25.46 -29.09 -3.29
C VAL A 699 25.35 -30.53 -3.82
N ILE A 700 24.22 -30.89 -4.44
CA ILE A 700 24.00 -32.23 -5.01
C ILE A 700 24.74 -32.39 -6.34
N ASP A 701 24.77 -31.35 -7.18
CA ASP A 701 25.43 -31.31 -8.49
C ASP A 701 26.84 -30.69 -8.40
N SER A 702 27.55 -30.85 -7.28
CA SER A 702 28.75 -30.06 -6.91
C SER A 702 29.97 -30.23 -7.82
N ASP A 703 29.99 -31.25 -8.67
CA ASP A 703 31.18 -31.62 -9.44
C ASP A 703 31.46 -30.64 -10.61
N ASP A 704 30.50 -29.77 -10.99
CA ASP A 704 30.60 -28.92 -12.19
C ASP A 704 30.22 -27.44 -11.98
N ARG A 705 30.05 -26.91 -10.75
CA ARG A 705 29.51 -25.55 -10.55
C ARG A 705 30.33 -24.65 -9.63
N SER A 706 30.52 -23.40 -10.06
CA SER A 706 31.11 -22.36 -9.21
C SER A 706 30.18 -21.97 -8.05
N TRP A 707 30.75 -21.46 -6.95
CA TRP A 707 29.96 -20.88 -5.85
C TRP A 707 29.01 -19.78 -6.34
N ALA A 708 29.39 -19.04 -7.40
CA ALA A 708 28.54 -18.02 -8.00
C ALA A 708 27.28 -18.63 -8.64
N GLU A 709 27.41 -19.70 -9.43
CA GLU A 709 26.28 -20.42 -10.03
C GLU A 709 25.36 -21.07 -8.99
N MET A 710 25.91 -21.57 -7.87
CA MET A 710 25.12 -22.16 -6.79
C MET A 710 24.15 -21.15 -6.15
N PHE A 711 24.53 -19.87 -6.09
CA PHE A 711 23.71 -18.81 -5.48
C PHE A 711 22.88 -18.01 -6.51
N LEU A 712 23.41 -17.83 -7.72
CA LEU A 712 22.82 -17.00 -8.78
C LEU A 712 21.94 -17.80 -9.76
N GLY A 713 22.12 -19.12 -9.84
CA GLY A 713 21.51 -20.00 -10.84
C GLY A 713 22.34 -20.09 -12.13
N SER A 714 21.95 -21.00 -13.03
CA SER A 714 22.62 -21.16 -14.35
C SER A 714 22.48 -19.90 -15.20
N ASN A 715 23.51 -19.58 -15.98
CA ASN A 715 23.51 -18.46 -16.92
C ASN A 715 22.38 -18.66 -17.95
N PRO A 716 21.50 -17.67 -18.18
CA PRO A 716 20.50 -17.75 -19.23
C PRO A 716 21.09 -17.67 -20.65
N LEU A 717 22.39 -17.35 -20.81
CA LEU A 717 23.11 -17.40 -22.08
C LEU A 717 23.42 -18.85 -22.51
N ASP A 718 23.50 -19.80 -21.58
CA ASP A 718 23.83 -21.22 -21.88
C ASP A 718 22.62 -22.04 -22.39
N ARG A 719 21.49 -21.41 -22.76
CA ARG A 719 20.21 -22.09 -23.02
C ARG A 719 19.57 -21.82 -24.36
#